data_AF-A0A662Z3L7-F1
#
_entry.id   AF-A0A662Z3L7-F1
#
_cell.length_a   1.000
_cell.length_b   1.000
_cell.length_c   1.000
_cell.angle_alpha   90.00
_cell.angle_beta   90.00
_cell.angle_gamma   90.00
#
_symmetry.space_group_name_H-M   'P 1'
#
loop_
_entity.id
_entity.type
_entity.pdbx_description
1 polymer ?
#
loop_
_entity_poly.entity_id
_entity_poly.type
_entity_poly.pdbx_seq_one_letter_code
_entity_poly.pdbx_strand_id
1 'polypeptide(L)'
;MEKKTYYITTPIYYPSGRLHIGNAYTTIACDVMARYKRMRGFDVFYLTGSDEHGQKIQTKAESEGVTPKEYTDGIVADMKSLWEKLEITHDKFIRTTDEEHKVVVQDIFERLLKQGDIYLGEYEGWYSVQDEEFFTETQLEEVFRDEEGKMIGGIAPSGHEVQLVKEESYFFKMSKYADRLVKYYEEHPEFIQPDSRRNEMLNNFIKPGLEDLAVSRTTFDWGIPVKSDPKHVVYVWIDALTNYISALGYSTDNDELFKKYWPADLHMIGKEIVRFHSIYWPIMLMALDLPLPKKILGHGWLVMKDGKMSKSKGNAIYPSDIIDRYGLDALRYYLMREVPFGNDGVFTPEAFVDRTNYDLANDLGNLVNRTISMINKYFDGELPAYAGQLNEFDAPLEALVQDEVKKYETAMENVQFNKALQAVWTIVSRSNKYIDETTPWVLAKDESKKEDLANVMVHLAENIRIASVLLKPYLPFGPKEIFRQLNITDESLQTFESILTYGNIKVDGKVIEKPAPIYPRLDTAEEVAHIKGLMTPSTEEPVEEVEESEEITIDDFSKVELKVATVIDAGPVKKADKLLKIQVDLGDEKRQIVSGIAKQYTPEDIIGKKVIVVTNLKPVKLRGELSQGMILSAEKGKQLTLISVPDGIENGSIVK
;
A
#
# COMPACT_ATOMS: atom_id res chain seq x y z
N MET A 1 -37.19 15.74 4.86
CA MET A 1 -36.92 14.42 4.25
C MET A 1 -35.66 13.89 4.88
N GLU A 2 -35.65 12.62 5.27
CA GLU A 2 -34.45 11.97 5.81
C GLU A 2 -33.39 11.84 4.70
N LYS A 3 -32.13 12.15 5.01
CA LYS A 3 -31.03 12.06 4.03
C LYS A 3 -30.82 10.60 3.65
N LYS A 4 -30.57 10.33 2.36
CA LYS A 4 -30.18 8.98 1.92
C LYS A 4 -28.84 8.61 2.56
N THR A 5 -28.74 7.40 3.09
CA THR A 5 -27.50 6.90 3.67
C THR A 5 -26.53 6.46 2.59
N TYR A 6 -25.23 6.54 2.87
CA TYR A 6 -24.17 5.99 2.03
C TYR A 6 -23.07 5.39 2.92
N TYR A 7 -22.91 4.07 2.91
CA TYR A 7 -21.89 3.38 3.68
C TYR A 7 -20.74 2.92 2.79
N ILE A 8 -19.53 3.44 3.04
CA ILE A 8 -18.32 3.13 2.30
C ILE A 8 -17.22 2.62 3.23
N THR A 9 -16.44 1.63 2.75
CA THR A 9 -15.34 1.06 3.54
C THR A 9 -14.06 0.93 2.72
N THR A 10 -12.91 1.12 3.37
CA THR A 10 -11.63 0.56 2.91
C THR A 10 -11.54 -0.92 3.34
N PRO A 11 -10.48 -1.65 2.95
CA PRO A 11 -10.03 -2.80 3.73
C PRO A 11 -9.57 -2.32 5.12
N ILE A 12 -9.46 -3.24 6.05
CA ILE A 12 -8.68 -3.03 7.28
C ILE A 12 -7.23 -3.47 7.04
N TYR A 13 -6.27 -2.68 7.51
CA TYR A 13 -4.85 -2.86 7.17
C TYR A 13 -4.12 -3.71 8.20
N TYR A 14 -3.28 -4.62 7.73
CA TYR A 14 -2.45 -5.44 8.60
C TYR A 14 -1.28 -4.60 9.19
N PRO A 15 -1.09 -4.55 10.52
CA PRO A 15 -0.04 -3.77 11.18
C PRO A 15 1.32 -4.50 11.13
N SER A 16 1.82 -4.78 9.92
CA SER A 16 3.16 -5.37 9.72
C SER A 16 4.28 -4.33 9.58
N GLY A 17 3.95 -3.04 9.60
CA GLY A 17 4.90 -1.94 9.54
C GLY A 17 4.29 -0.61 9.09
N ARG A 18 5.14 0.37 8.78
CA ARG A 18 4.72 1.69 8.28
C ARG A 18 3.96 1.58 6.95
N LEU A 19 2.83 2.26 6.85
CA LEU A 19 2.01 2.30 5.64
C LEU A 19 2.64 3.18 4.56
N HIS A 20 2.73 2.64 3.34
CA HIS A 20 3.25 3.35 2.16
C HIS A 20 2.11 3.97 1.33
N ILE A 21 2.45 4.74 0.29
CA ILE A 21 1.47 5.41 -0.59
C ILE A 21 0.43 4.46 -1.22
N GLY A 22 0.76 3.18 -1.40
CA GLY A 22 -0.22 2.17 -1.86
C GLY A 22 -1.39 1.93 -0.88
N ASN A 23 -1.17 2.04 0.44
CA ASN A 23 -2.24 1.93 1.43
C ASN A 23 -3.05 3.23 1.45
N ALA A 24 -2.36 4.37 1.48
CA ALA A 24 -2.97 5.69 1.45
C ALA A 24 -3.86 5.89 0.21
N TYR A 25 -3.49 5.30 -0.93
CA TYR A 25 -4.27 5.36 -2.16
C TYR A 25 -5.73 4.93 -1.97
N THR A 26 -5.97 3.75 -1.37
CA THR A 26 -7.34 3.26 -1.11
C THR A 26 -8.07 4.15 -0.11
N THR A 27 -7.39 4.56 0.97
CA THR A 27 -7.99 5.40 2.02
C THR A 27 -8.38 6.79 1.50
N ILE A 28 -7.52 7.39 0.66
CA ILE A 28 -7.80 8.68 0.00
C ILE A 28 -8.95 8.52 -0.99
N ALA A 29 -8.99 7.43 -1.76
CA ALA A 29 -10.07 7.18 -2.72
C ALA A 29 -11.44 7.07 -2.04
N CYS A 30 -11.52 6.33 -0.93
CA CYS A 30 -12.73 6.28 -0.11
C CYS A 30 -13.08 7.65 0.47
N ASP A 31 -12.10 8.41 0.95
CA ASP A 31 -12.30 9.76 1.48
C ASP A 31 -12.84 10.74 0.41
N VAL A 32 -12.31 10.68 -0.81
CA VAL A 32 -12.78 11.48 -1.95
C VAL A 32 -14.25 11.15 -2.24
N MET A 33 -14.61 9.87 -2.30
CA MET A 33 -16.01 9.46 -2.50
C MET A 33 -16.90 9.88 -1.33
N ALA A 34 -16.45 9.70 -0.09
CA ALA A 34 -17.19 10.10 1.11
C ALA A 34 -17.46 11.62 1.12
N ARG A 35 -16.44 12.44 0.86
CA ARG A 35 -16.56 13.90 0.75
C ARG A 35 -17.51 14.30 -0.38
N TYR A 36 -17.42 13.67 -1.54
CA TYR A 36 -18.34 13.91 -2.65
C TYR A 36 -19.79 13.55 -2.26
N LYS A 37 -20.04 12.40 -1.66
CA LYS A 37 -21.39 11.99 -1.23
C LYS A 37 -21.95 12.91 -0.15
N ARG A 38 -21.15 13.34 0.83
CA ARG A 38 -21.54 14.37 1.80
C ARG A 38 -21.89 15.69 1.10
N MET A 39 -21.09 16.10 0.12
CA MET A 39 -21.33 17.31 -0.68
C MET A 39 -22.59 17.20 -1.55
N ARG A 40 -23.01 15.98 -1.93
CA ARG A 40 -24.30 15.70 -2.60
C ARG A 40 -25.47 15.49 -1.62
N GLY A 41 -25.28 15.78 -0.34
CA GLY A 41 -26.33 15.74 0.68
C GLY A 41 -26.64 14.37 1.26
N PHE A 42 -25.81 13.35 1.04
CA PHE A 42 -25.95 12.04 1.68
C PHE A 42 -25.54 12.09 3.16
N ASP A 43 -26.14 11.21 3.95
CA ASP A 43 -25.67 10.87 5.29
C ASP A 43 -24.66 9.73 5.17
N VAL A 44 -23.37 10.06 5.33
CA VAL A 44 -22.28 9.16 4.99
C VAL A 44 -21.72 8.53 6.26
N PHE A 45 -21.50 7.21 6.22
CA PHE A 45 -20.63 6.52 7.17
C PHE A 45 -19.43 5.98 6.41
N TYR A 46 -18.24 6.41 6.77
CA TYR A 46 -16.98 5.99 6.17
C TYR A 46 -16.15 5.22 7.21
N LEU A 47 -15.95 3.91 6.96
CA LEU A 47 -15.17 3.03 7.82
C LEU A 47 -13.77 2.74 7.25
N THR A 48 -12.78 2.79 8.14
CA THR A 48 -11.43 2.22 7.94
C THR A 48 -10.97 1.55 9.23
N GLY A 49 -9.82 0.87 9.24
CA GLY A 49 -9.36 0.18 10.44
C GLY A 49 -8.11 -0.68 10.27
N SER A 50 -7.84 -1.51 11.27
CA SER A 50 -6.70 -2.42 11.36
C SER A 50 -7.11 -3.86 11.63
N ASP A 51 -6.46 -4.79 10.91
CA ASP A 51 -6.57 -6.24 11.10
C ASP A 51 -5.41 -6.73 11.96
N GLU A 52 -5.67 -7.01 13.23
CA GLU A 52 -4.64 -7.09 14.26
C GLU A 52 -4.34 -8.50 14.77
N HIS A 53 -4.95 -9.55 14.20
CA HIS A 53 -4.76 -10.92 14.68
C HIS A 53 -3.88 -11.77 13.73
N GLY A 54 -3.48 -12.96 14.21
CA GLY A 54 -2.77 -13.95 13.42
C GLY A 54 -1.30 -14.14 13.78
N GLN A 55 -0.74 -15.24 13.28
CA GLN A 55 0.59 -15.73 13.63
C GLN A 55 1.72 -14.74 13.32
N LYS A 56 1.65 -14.01 12.20
CA LYS A 56 2.69 -13.04 11.81
C LYS A 56 2.90 -11.95 12.86
N ILE A 57 1.82 -11.41 13.41
CA ILE A 57 1.89 -10.41 14.47
C ILE A 57 2.46 -11.02 15.75
N GLN A 58 2.04 -12.23 16.11
CA GLN A 58 2.56 -12.92 17.28
C GLN A 58 4.08 -13.13 17.19
N THR A 59 4.57 -13.74 16.11
CA THR A 59 6.00 -13.96 15.88
C THR A 59 6.79 -12.66 15.91
N LYS A 60 6.24 -11.58 15.32
CA LYS A 60 6.91 -10.29 15.26
C LYS A 60 7.01 -9.62 16.62
N ALA A 61 5.94 -9.64 17.41
CA ALA A 61 5.92 -9.14 18.78
C ALA A 61 6.89 -9.93 19.68
N GLU A 62 6.91 -11.26 19.58
CA GLU A 62 7.87 -12.13 20.28
C GLU A 62 9.32 -11.79 19.92
N SER A 63 9.61 -11.52 18.64
CA SER A 63 10.96 -11.13 18.20
C SER A 63 11.43 -9.77 18.76
N GLU A 64 10.49 -8.90 19.14
CA GLU A 64 10.75 -7.58 19.73
C GLU A 64 10.62 -7.60 21.26
N GLY A 65 10.29 -8.74 21.87
CA GLY A 65 10.16 -8.90 23.32
C GLY A 65 8.96 -8.17 23.93
N VAL A 66 7.90 -7.93 23.14
CA VAL A 66 6.66 -7.25 23.57
C VAL A 66 5.45 -8.16 23.37
N THR A 67 4.31 -7.84 24.00
CA THR A 67 3.07 -8.58 23.72
C THR A 67 2.50 -8.20 22.34
N PRO A 68 1.77 -9.09 21.66
CA PRO A 68 1.13 -8.77 20.38
C PRO A 68 0.24 -7.52 20.43
N LYS A 69 -0.46 -7.31 21.55
CA LYS A 69 -1.28 -6.12 21.76
C LYS A 69 -0.45 -4.83 21.83
N GLU A 70 0.65 -4.84 22.59
CA GLU A 70 1.55 -3.68 22.68
C GLU A 70 2.17 -3.35 21.32
N TYR A 71 2.54 -4.38 20.56
CA TYR A 71 3.04 -4.24 19.19
C TYR A 71 2.00 -3.60 18.25
N THR A 72 0.76 -4.08 18.23
CA THR A 72 -0.28 -3.49 17.36
C THR A 72 -0.73 -2.11 17.83
N ASP A 73 -0.78 -1.85 19.15
CA ASP A 73 -1.16 -0.54 19.71
C ASP A 73 -0.25 0.59 19.18
N GLY A 74 1.06 0.36 19.10
CA GLY A 74 2.03 1.33 18.54
C GLY A 74 1.79 1.61 17.06
N ILE A 75 1.67 0.56 16.24
CA ILE A 75 1.49 0.71 14.79
C ILE A 75 0.13 1.35 14.45
N VAL A 76 -0.92 1.01 15.20
CA VAL A 76 -2.25 1.61 15.02
C VAL A 76 -2.24 3.10 15.36
N ALA A 77 -1.46 3.52 16.37
CA ALA A 77 -1.27 4.95 16.65
C ALA A 77 -0.63 5.67 15.46
N ASP A 78 0.39 5.09 14.84
CA ASP A 78 1.02 5.62 13.61
C ASP A 78 0.04 5.68 12.44
N MET A 79 -0.78 4.64 12.25
CA MET A 79 -1.83 4.63 11.22
C MET A 79 -2.82 5.77 11.42
N LYS A 80 -3.33 5.96 12.64
CA LYS A 80 -4.27 7.05 12.97
C LYS A 80 -3.63 8.43 12.74
N SER A 81 -2.39 8.62 13.19
CA SER A 81 -1.65 9.86 12.94
C SER A 81 -1.46 10.13 11.45
N LEU A 82 -1.18 9.10 10.66
CA LEU A 82 -1.11 9.22 9.20
C LEU A 82 -2.46 9.63 8.59
N TRP A 83 -3.57 9.05 9.06
CA TRP A 83 -4.92 9.42 8.58
C TRP A 83 -5.30 10.85 8.94
N GLU A 84 -4.90 11.34 10.12
CA GLU A 84 -5.04 12.75 10.49
C GLU A 84 -4.21 13.66 9.57
N LYS A 85 -2.94 13.30 9.31
CA LYS A 85 -2.04 14.05 8.40
C LYS A 85 -2.56 14.08 6.96
N LEU A 86 -3.26 13.03 6.54
CA LEU A 86 -3.90 12.93 5.23
C LEU A 86 -5.29 13.59 5.15
N GLU A 87 -5.76 14.17 6.26
CA GLU A 87 -7.11 14.71 6.46
C GLU A 87 -8.21 13.71 6.03
N ILE A 88 -8.08 12.44 6.41
CA ILE A 88 -9.08 11.41 6.12
C ILE A 88 -10.30 11.60 7.01
N THR A 89 -11.48 11.71 6.42
CA THR A 89 -12.76 12.00 7.10
C THR A 89 -13.57 10.74 7.40
N HIS A 90 -12.90 9.70 7.91
CA HIS A 90 -13.59 8.48 8.33
C HIS A 90 -14.38 8.73 9.62
N ASP A 91 -15.55 8.10 9.74
CA ASP A 91 -16.46 8.26 10.88
C ASP A 91 -16.14 7.28 12.01
N LYS A 92 -15.52 6.13 11.69
CA LYS A 92 -15.01 5.16 12.67
C LYS A 92 -13.71 4.52 12.18
N PHE A 93 -12.79 4.32 13.12
CA PHE A 93 -11.61 3.48 12.95
C PHE A 93 -11.80 2.20 13.77
N ILE A 94 -12.08 1.07 13.11
CA ILE A 94 -12.28 -0.21 13.79
C ILE A 94 -10.95 -0.92 14.03
N ARG A 95 -10.81 -1.59 15.18
CA ARG A 95 -9.71 -2.52 15.46
C ARG A 95 -10.30 -3.90 15.68
N THR A 96 -9.72 -4.95 15.10
CA THR A 96 -10.20 -6.32 15.39
C THR A 96 -9.94 -6.72 16.85
N THR A 97 -9.06 -6.01 17.55
CA THR A 97 -8.83 -6.16 19.00
C THR A 97 -9.88 -5.48 19.89
N ASP A 98 -10.83 -4.70 19.32
CA ASP A 98 -11.91 -4.08 20.07
C ASP A 98 -12.86 -5.16 20.64
N GLU A 99 -13.27 -5.03 21.91
CA GLU A 99 -14.11 -6.05 22.57
C GLU A 99 -15.46 -6.26 21.88
N GLU A 100 -16.08 -5.17 21.39
CA GLU A 100 -17.32 -5.26 20.60
C GLU A 100 -17.13 -6.13 19.36
N HIS A 101 -15.99 -6.00 18.67
CA HIS A 101 -15.68 -6.80 17.50
C HIS A 101 -15.53 -8.28 17.85
N LYS A 102 -14.78 -8.58 18.92
CA LYS A 102 -14.56 -9.96 19.38
C LYS A 102 -15.86 -10.68 19.70
N VAL A 103 -16.76 -10.03 20.44
CA VAL A 103 -18.07 -10.59 20.79
C VAL A 103 -18.87 -10.93 19.53
N VAL A 104 -18.90 -10.02 18.55
CA VAL A 104 -19.65 -10.25 17.30
C VAL A 104 -19.07 -11.41 16.50
N VAL A 105 -17.74 -11.51 16.39
CA VAL A 105 -17.07 -12.64 15.70
C VAL A 105 -17.39 -13.96 16.39
N GLN A 106 -17.32 -14.02 17.72
CA GLN A 106 -17.68 -15.20 18.50
C GLN A 106 -19.13 -15.61 18.27
N ASP A 107 -20.07 -14.67 18.35
CA ASP A 107 -21.49 -14.97 18.18
C ASP A 107 -21.83 -15.41 16.75
N ILE A 108 -21.18 -14.84 15.73
CA ILE A 108 -21.27 -15.31 14.34
C ILE A 108 -20.78 -16.75 14.22
N PHE A 109 -19.60 -17.06 14.79
CA PHE A 109 -19.03 -18.39 14.72
C PHE A 109 -19.94 -19.44 15.36
N GLU A 110 -20.41 -19.17 16.59
CA GLU A 110 -21.32 -20.05 17.32
C GLU A 110 -22.66 -20.25 16.59
N ARG A 111 -23.18 -19.20 15.95
CA ARG A 111 -24.39 -19.28 15.15
C ARG A 111 -24.20 -20.21 13.95
N LEU A 112 -23.11 -20.03 13.19
CA LEU A 112 -22.82 -20.86 12.01
C LEU A 112 -22.51 -22.31 12.40
N LEU A 113 -21.87 -22.54 13.54
CA LEU A 113 -21.66 -23.87 14.13
C LEU A 113 -23.01 -24.54 14.47
N LYS A 114 -23.91 -23.82 15.15
CA LYS A 114 -25.24 -24.31 15.52
C LYS A 114 -26.13 -24.59 14.29
N GLN A 115 -25.99 -23.81 13.22
CA GLN A 115 -26.68 -24.04 11.94
C GLN A 115 -26.16 -25.27 11.18
N GLY A 116 -24.99 -25.80 11.57
CA GLY A 116 -24.30 -26.88 10.87
C GLY A 116 -23.61 -26.43 9.58
N ASP A 117 -23.45 -25.11 9.40
CA ASP A 117 -22.66 -24.52 8.32
C ASP A 117 -21.17 -24.54 8.64
N ILE A 118 -20.81 -24.49 9.92
CA ILE A 118 -19.47 -24.82 10.42
C ILE A 118 -19.49 -26.24 11.01
N TYR A 119 -18.45 -27.02 10.74
CA TYR A 119 -18.25 -28.36 11.30
C TYR A 119 -16.78 -28.62 11.60
N LEU A 120 -16.50 -29.51 12.56
CA LEU A 120 -15.14 -29.90 12.90
C LEU A 120 -14.62 -30.92 11.87
N GLY A 121 -13.39 -30.72 11.41
CA GLY A 121 -12.68 -31.64 10.53
C GLY A 121 -11.17 -31.62 10.79
N GLU A 122 -10.43 -32.31 9.94
CA GLU A 122 -8.97 -32.22 9.92
C GLU A 122 -8.56 -31.54 8.62
N TYR A 123 -7.78 -30.47 8.75
CA TYR A 123 -7.11 -29.84 7.63
C TYR A 123 -5.83 -30.60 7.34
N GLU A 124 -5.69 -31.11 6.11
CA GLU A 124 -4.48 -31.73 5.59
C GLU A 124 -4.07 -30.95 4.34
N GLY A 125 -2.95 -30.24 4.41
CA GLY A 125 -2.47 -29.40 3.30
C GLY A 125 -0.97 -29.20 3.30
N TRP A 126 -0.44 -28.87 2.11
CA TRP A 126 0.99 -28.64 1.92
C TRP A 126 1.34 -27.18 2.24
N TYR A 127 2.07 -26.98 3.31
CA TYR A 127 2.39 -25.66 3.85
C TYR A 127 3.85 -25.31 3.62
N SER A 128 4.12 -24.15 3.01
CA SER A 128 5.46 -23.56 3.03
C SER A 128 5.60 -22.74 4.29
N VAL A 129 6.54 -23.10 5.16
CA VAL A 129 6.84 -22.32 6.38
C VAL A 129 7.41 -20.95 6.00
N GLN A 130 8.14 -20.86 4.89
CA GLN A 130 8.79 -19.61 4.47
C GLN A 130 7.82 -18.64 3.76
N ASP A 131 6.79 -19.18 3.10
CA ASP A 131 5.73 -18.35 2.49
C ASP A 131 4.54 -18.12 3.42
N GLU A 132 4.45 -18.94 4.47
CA GLU A 132 3.31 -19.07 5.36
C GLU A 132 1.98 -19.30 4.63
N GLU A 133 2.03 -20.07 3.54
CA GLU A 133 0.88 -20.32 2.67
C GLU A 133 0.67 -21.82 2.45
N PHE A 134 -0.59 -22.21 2.35
CA PHE A 134 -0.99 -23.54 1.94
C PHE A 134 -1.15 -23.59 0.44
N PHE A 135 -0.60 -24.65 -0.15
CA PHE A 135 -0.64 -24.92 -1.57
C PHE A 135 -1.42 -26.20 -1.81
N THR A 136 -2.32 -26.15 -2.78
CA THR A 136 -2.83 -27.37 -3.40
C THR A 136 -1.75 -27.97 -4.30
N GLU A 137 -1.88 -29.25 -4.62
CA GLU A 137 -0.97 -29.93 -5.55
C GLU A 137 -0.81 -29.18 -6.89
N THR A 138 -1.88 -28.55 -7.37
CA THR A 138 -1.91 -27.77 -8.61
C THR A 138 -1.26 -26.39 -8.52
N GLN A 139 -0.99 -25.89 -7.32
CA GLN A 139 -0.38 -24.58 -7.09
C GLN A 139 1.14 -24.65 -6.90
N LEU A 140 1.71 -25.86 -6.77
CA LEU A 140 3.15 -26.06 -6.59
C LEU A 140 3.87 -25.98 -7.93
N GLU A 141 5.06 -25.37 -7.91
CA GLU A 141 5.94 -25.30 -9.08
C GLU A 141 6.55 -26.66 -9.40
N GLU A 142 6.88 -27.41 -8.35
CA GLU A 142 7.33 -28.80 -8.45
C GLU A 142 6.61 -29.68 -7.41
N VAL A 143 6.26 -30.90 -7.80
CA VAL A 143 5.57 -31.87 -6.93
C VAL A 143 6.44 -33.11 -6.78
N PHE A 144 6.83 -33.43 -5.55
CA PHE A 144 7.58 -34.64 -5.23
C PHE A 144 6.62 -35.80 -5.00
N ARG A 145 6.87 -36.93 -5.65
CA ARG A 145 6.07 -38.15 -5.53
C ARG A 145 6.92 -39.36 -5.16
N ASP A 146 6.33 -40.30 -4.45
CA ASP A 146 6.94 -41.62 -4.21
C ASP A 146 6.80 -42.55 -5.44
N GLU A 147 7.36 -43.77 -5.33
CA GLU A 147 7.34 -44.80 -6.39
C GLU A 147 5.91 -45.26 -6.77
N GLU A 148 4.92 -44.98 -5.92
CA GLU A 148 3.52 -45.34 -6.09
C GLU A 148 2.70 -44.17 -6.68
N GLY A 149 3.35 -43.02 -6.91
CA GLY A 149 2.76 -41.83 -7.51
C GLY A 149 2.04 -40.91 -6.51
N LYS A 150 2.11 -41.19 -5.20
CA LYS A 150 1.52 -40.36 -4.16
C LYS A 150 2.44 -39.17 -3.85
N MET A 151 1.84 -38.00 -3.70
CA MET A 151 2.57 -36.79 -3.36
C MET A 151 3.14 -36.87 -1.93
N ILE A 152 4.43 -36.56 -1.80
CA ILE A 152 5.18 -36.57 -0.54
C ILE A 152 5.83 -35.21 -0.21
N GLY A 153 5.77 -34.24 -1.12
CA GLY A 153 6.29 -32.89 -0.93
C GLY A 153 6.18 -32.07 -2.20
N GLY A 154 6.77 -30.88 -2.20
CA GLY A 154 6.90 -30.05 -3.40
C GLY A 154 7.60 -28.73 -3.13
N ILE A 155 7.69 -27.90 -4.18
CA ILE A 155 8.25 -26.56 -4.14
C ILE A 155 7.14 -25.57 -4.46
N ALA A 156 6.92 -24.61 -3.56
CA ALA A 156 6.02 -23.49 -3.78
C ALA A 156 6.56 -22.59 -4.91
N PRO A 157 5.71 -21.79 -5.59
CA PRO A 157 6.14 -20.85 -6.65
C PRO A 157 7.17 -19.80 -6.22
N SER A 158 7.42 -19.69 -4.92
CA SER A 158 8.46 -18.88 -4.29
C SER A 158 9.86 -19.52 -4.34
N GLY A 159 9.95 -20.81 -4.66
CA GLY A 159 11.15 -21.63 -4.54
C GLY A 159 11.33 -22.32 -3.18
N HIS A 160 10.38 -22.21 -2.25
CA HIS A 160 10.47 -22.83 -0.92
C HIS A 160 9.78 -24.20 -0.85
N GLU A 161 10.37 -25.14 -0.11
CA GLU A 161 9.77 -26.47 0.12
C GLU A 161 8.50 -26.40 0.97
N VAL A 162 7.50 -27.20 0.60
CA VAL A 162 6.27 -27.39 1.37
C VAL A 162 6.29 -28.68 2.18
N GLN A 163 5.71 -28.65 3.37
CA GLN A 163 5.54 -29.79 4.25
C GLN A 163 4.05 -30.10 4.47
N LEU A 164 3.71 -31.38 4.59
CA LEU A 164 2.35 -31.79 4.90
C LEU A 164 2.02 -31.45 6.36
N VAL A 165 1.08 -30.55 6.56
CA VAL A 165 0.59 -30.18 7.90
C VAL A 165 -0.81 -30.77 8.06
N LYS A 166 -1.02 -31.48 9.17
CA LYS A 166 -2.32 -31.94 9.63
C LYS A 166 -2.68 -31.20 10.90
N GLU A 167 -3.76 -30.43 10.87
CA GLU A 167 -4.28 -29.76 12.05
C GLU A 167 -5.80 -29.94 12.14
N GLU A 168 -6.29 -30.13 13.37
CA GLU A 168 -7.72 -30.06 13.62
C GLU A 168 -8.19 -28.62 13.37
N SER A 169 -9.24 -28.47 12.57
CA SER A 169 -9.80 -27.17 12.19
C SER A 169 -11.30 -27.26 12.02
N TYR A 170 -12.00 -26.18 12.33
CA TYR A 170 -13.38 -25.99 11.90
C TYR A 170 -13.41 -25.58 10.42
N PHE A 171 -14.39 -26.08 9.68
CA PHE A 171 -14.60 -25.82 8.26
C PHE A 171 -15.97 -25.21 8.03
N PHE A 172 -16.03 -24.20 7.15
CA PHE A 172 -17.27 -23.56 6.71
C PHE A 172 -17.68 -24.08 5.34
N LYS A 173 -18.95 -24.50 5.21
CA LYS A 173 -19.53 -25.13 4.02
C LYS A 173 -19.75 -24.16 2.86
N MET A 174 -18.67 -23.71 2.24
CA MET A 174 -18.69 -22.76 1.11
C MET A 174 -19.45 -23.31 -0.10
N SER A 175 -19.21 -24.58 -0.42
CA SER A 175 -19.82 -25.31 -1.54
C SER A 175 -21.35 -25.19 -1.58
N LYS A 176 -22.01 -25.23 -0.42
CA LYS A 176 -23.47 -25.11 -0.25
C LYS A 176 -24.06 -23.84 -0.85
N TYR A 177 -23.29 -22.76 -0.94
CA TYR A 177 -23.77 -21.44 -1.36
C TYR A 177 -23.33 -21.03 -2.78
N ALA A 178 -22.54 -21.87 -3.46
CA ALA A 178 -21.98 -21.54 -4.78
C ALA A 178 -23.05 -21.16 -5.80
N ASP A 179 -24.10 -21.97 -5.97
CA ASP A 179 -25.17 -21.71 -6.94
C ASP A 179 -25.93 -20.41 -6.64
N ARG A 180 -26.18 -20.12 -5.36
CA ARG A 180 -26.85 -18.89 -4.92
C ARG A 180 -25.97 -17.66 -5.21
N LEU A 181 -24.65 -17.78 -5.05
CA LEU A 181 -23.70 -16.72 -5.36
C LEU A 181 -23.59 -16.46 -6.87
N VAL A 182 -23.51 -17.52 -7.70
CA VAL A 182 -23.51 -17.39 -9.17
C VAL A 182 -24.75 -16.67 -9.65
N LYS A 183 -25.93 -17.12 -9.18
CA LYS A 183 -27.20 -16.47 -9.51
C LYS A 183 -27.22 -14.99 -9.11
N TYR A 184 -26.68 -14.66 -7.93
CA TYR A 184 -26.59 -13.28 -7.49
C TYR A 184 -25.74 -12.42 -8.42
N TYR A 185 -24.61 -12.93 -8.93
CA TYR A 185 -23.77 -12.19 -9.88
C TYR A 185 -24.45 -11.96 -11.24
N GLU A 186 -25.30 -12.89 -11.67
CA GLU A 186 -26.07 -12.76 -12.91
C GLU A 186 -27.18 -11.70 -12.78
N GLU A 187 -27.85 -11.66 -11.63
CA GLU A 187 -28.91 -10.69 -11.32
C GLU A 187 -28.37 -9.29 -11.00
N HIS A 188 -27.12 -9.20 -10.52
CA HIS A 188 -26.45 -7.96 -10.11
C HIS A 188 -25.09 -7.79 -10.80
N PRO A 189 -25.05 -7.49 -12.11
CA PRO A 189 -23.80 -7.35 -12.85
C PRO A 189 -22.88 -6.25 -12.30
N GLU A 190 -23.44 -5.23 -11.63
CA GLU A 190 -22.74 -4.13 -10.98
C GLU A 190 -22.06 -4.49 -9.65
N PHE A 191 -22.35 -5.67 -9.09
CA PHE A 191 -21.88 -6.08 -7.77
C PHE A 191 -20.35 -6.09 -7.65
N ILE A 192 -19.64 -6.54 -8.69
CA ILE A 192 -18.17 -6.58 -8.72
C ILE A 192 -17.68 -5.72 -9.88
N GLN A 193 -16.84 -4.74 -9.56
CA GLN A 193 -16.24 -3.82 -10.53
C GLN A 193 -14.71 -3.81 -10.40
N PRO A 194 -13.97 -3.69 -11.51
CA PRO A 194 -14.45 -3.76 -12.90
C PRO A 194 -14.87 -5.18 -13.33
N ASP A 195 -15.57 -5.30 -14.47
CA ASP A 195 -16.06 -6.58 -15.01
C ASP A 195 -14.99 -7.66 -15.16
N SER A 196 -13.73 -7.28 -15.41
CA SER A 196 -12.61 -8.21 -15.46
C SER A 196 -12.44 -9.01 -14.16
N ARG A 197 -12.66 -8.37 -13.00
CA ARG A 197 -12.61 -9.03 -11.69
C ARG A 197 -13.77 -9.99 -11.49
N ARG A 198 -14.98 -9.61 -11.90
CA ARG A 198 -16.15 -10.51 -11.85
C ARG A 198 -15.88 -11.79 -12.64
N ASN A 199 -15.36 -11.64 -13.86
CA ASN A 199 -15.06 -12.77 -14.74
C ASN A 199 -13.96 -13.67 -14.17
N GLU A 200 -12.93 -13.09 -13.56
CA GLU A 200 -11.87 -13.81 -12.85
C GLU A 200 -12.45 -14.65 -11.70
N MET A 201 -13.30 -14.05 -10.85
CA MET A 201 -13.93 -14.74 -9.71
C MET A 201 -14.81 -15.90 -10.15
N LEU A 202 -15.63 -15.70 -11.18
CA LEU A 202 -16.51 -16.73 -11.72
C LEU A 202 -15.73 -17.89 -12.33
N ASN A 203 -14.78 -17.61 -13.21
CA ASN A 203 -14.13 -18.65 -14.02
C ASN A 203 -13.04 -19.40 -13.26
N ASN A 204 -12.27 -18.71 -12.43
CA ASN A 204 -11.09 -19.32 -11.80
C ASN A 204 -11.40 -19.95 -10.44
N PHE A 205 -12.46 -19.50 -9.75
CA PHE A 205 -12.74 -19.93 -8.38
C PHE A 205 -14.11 -20.59 -8.21
N ILE A 206 -15.19 -20.02 -8.76
CA ILE A 206 -16.54 -20.55 -8.49
C ILE A 206 -16.88 -21.72 -9.41
N LYS A 207 -16.68 -21.59 -10.73
CA LYS A 207 -17.03 -22.63 -11.72
C LYS A 207 -16.30 -23.97 -11.53
N PRO A 208 -15.00 -24.01 -11.14
CA PRO A 208 -14.32 -25.28 -10.84
C PRO A 208 -14.91 -26.02 -9.63
N GLY A 209 -15.64 -25.32 -8.76
CA GLY A 209 -16.16 -25.81 -7.48
C GLY A 209 -15.48 -25.09 -6.31
N LEU A 210 -16.27 -24.71 -5.31
CA LEU A 210 -15.76 -24.13 -4.07
C LEU A 210 -15.52 -25.22 -3.04
N GLU A 211 -14.29 -25.32 -2.56
CA GLU A 211 -13.94 -26.14 -1.40
C GLU A 211 -14.40 -25.48 -0.10
N ASP A 212 -14.65 -26.29 0.93
CA ASP A 212 -14.99 -25.79 2.25
C ASP A 212 -13.79 -25.07 2.90
N LEU A 213 -14.05 -23.94 3.56
CA LEU A 213 -13.01 -23.05 4.05
C LEU A 213 -12.61 -23.40 5.49
N ALA A 214 -11.33 -23.61 5.76
CA ALA A 214 -10.82 -23.74 7.14
C ALA A 214 -10.94 -22.39 7.88
N VAL A 215 -11.77 -22.34 8.92
CA VAL A 215 -12.15 -21.11 9.65
C VAL A 215 -11.68 -21.07 11.11
N SER A 216 -10.88 -22.04 11.56
CA SER A 216 -10.16 -21.93 12.84
C SER A 216 -8.74 -22.48 12.76
N ARG A 217 -7.92 -22.24 13.78
CA ARG A 217 -6.55 -22.76 13.95
C ARG A 217 -6.31 -23.15 15.40
N THR A 218 -5.35 -24.04 15.64
CA THR A 218 -4.93 -24.48 16.99
C THR A 218 -3.44 -24.22 17.25
N THR A 219 -2.74 -23.66 16.27
CA THR A 219 -1.27 -23.55 16.23
C THR A 219 -0.72 -22.24 16.79
N PHE A 220 -1.59 -21.26 17.10
CA PHE A 220 -1.22 -19.98 17.70
C PHE A 220 -2.38 -19.43 18.54
N ASP A 221 -2.06 -18.56 19.50
CA ASP A 221 -3.02 -18.04 20.48
C ASP A 221 -3.48 -16.60 20.17
N TRP A 222 -2.73 -15.86 19.35
CA TRP A 222 -3.06 -14.47 19.02
C TRP A 222 -4.20 -14.36 18.00
N GLY A 223 -5.44 -14.44 18.50
CA GLY A 223 -6.67 -14.16 17.77
C GLY A 223 -7.90 -14.31 18.66
N ILE A 224 -9.08 -14.39 18.04
CA ILE A 224 -10.36 -14.49 18.76
C ILE A 224 -10.65 -15.97 19.05
N PRO A 225 -10.72 -16.41 20.33
CA PRO A 225 -11.01 -17.82 20.63
C PRO A 225 -12.45 -18.18 20.28
N VAL A 226 -12.66 -19.40 19.77
CA VAL A 226 -13.99 -19.98 19.60
C VAL A 226 -14.62 -20.18 20.97
N LYS A 227 -15.83 -19.65 21.18
CA LYS A 227 -16.46 -19.52 22.50
C LYS A 227 -16.80 -20.89 23.11
N SER A 228 -17.29 -21.84 22.30
CA SER A 228 -17.59 -23.20 22.74
C SER A 228 -16.36 -24.11 22.82
N ASP A 229 -15.27 -23.76 22.15
CA ASP A 229 -14.05 -24.58 22.08
C ASP A 229 -12.77 -23.72 22.05
N PRO A 230 -12.34 -23.16 23.20
CA PRO A 230 -11.29 -22.14 23.27
C PRO A 230 -9.89 -22.59 22.87
N LYS A 231 -9.67 -23.89 22.60
CA LYS A 231 -8.42 -24.37 21.98
C LYS A 231 -8.27 -23.89 20.53
N HIS A 232 -9.39 -23.55 19.89
CA HIS A 232 -9.42 -23.02 18.54
C HIS A 232 -9.49 -21.50 18.55
N VAL A 233 -8.67 -20.88 17.71
CA VAL A 233 -8.71 -19.46 17.38
C VAL A 233 -9.41 -19.31 16.03
N VAL A 234 -10.36 -18.38 15.93
CA VAL A 234 -11.08 -18.05 14.69
C VAL A 234 -10.08 -17.55 13.66
N TYR A 235 -10.14 -18.11 12.46
CA TYR A 235 -9.24 -17.73 11.37
C TYR A 235 -9.56 -16.32 10.85
N VAL A 236 -8.51 -15.65 10.37
CA VAL A 236 -8.49 -14.22 10.04
C VAL A 236 -9.63 -13.78 9.11
N TRP A 237 -10.15 -14.64 8.22
CA TRP A 237 -11.20 -14.20 7.29
C TRP A 237 -12.58 -14.01 7.93
N ILE A 238 -13.00 -14.84 8.89
CA ILE A 238 -14.27 -14.58 9.61
C ILE A 238 -14.10 -13.33 10.47
N ASP A 239 -12.98 -13.24 11.18
CA ASP A 239 -12.60 -12.12 12.03
C ASP A 239 -12.57 -10.79 11.23
N ALA A 240 -11.64 -10.68 10.29
CA ALA A 240 -11.42 -9.49 9.50
C ALA A 240 -12.66 -9.08 8.70
N LEU A 241 -13.37 -9.97 7.99
CA LEU A 241 -14.54 -9.57 7.19
C LEU A 241 -15.72 -9.10 8.05
N THR A 242 -15.82 -9.57 9.29
CA THR A 242 -16.85 -9.14 10.25
C THR A 242 -16.69 -7.67 10.67
N ASN A 243 -15.53 -7.04 10.43
CA ASN A 243 -15.30 -5.63 10.76
C ASN A 243 -16.40 -4.71 10.17
N TYR A 244 -16.88 -5.03 8.97
CA TYR A 244 -17.83 -4.20 8.23
C TYR A 244 -19.21 -4.09 8.88
N ILE A 245 -19.60 -5.06 9.72
CA ILE A 245 -20.89 -5.08 10.42
C ILE A 245 -20.73 -4.90 11.93
N SER A 246 -19.64 -5.42 12.52
CA SER A 246 -19.33 -5.21 13.94
C SER A 246 -19.02 -3.74 14.24
N ALA A 247 -18.37 -3.01 13.33
CA ALA A 247 -18.16 -1.57 13.48
C ALA A 247 -19.48 -0.79 13.59
N LEU A 248 -20.57 -1.33 13.04
CA LEU A 248 -21.92 -0.78 13.11
C LEU A 248 -22.76 -1.33 14.28
N GLY A 249 -22.17 -2.17 15.14
CA GLY A 249 -22.85 -2.74 16.32
C GLY A 249 -23.75 -3.94 16.02
N TYR A 250 -23.55 -4.64 14.90
CA TYR A 250 -24.32 -5.86 14.58
C TYR A 250 -24.35 -6.85 15.75
N SER A 251 -25.53 -7.35 16.11
CA SER A 251 -25.73 -8.32 17.19
C SER A 251 -25.30 -7.84 18.60
N THR A 252 -25.14 -6.53 18.79
CA THR A 252 -24.92 -5.91 20.10
C THR A 252 -26.20 -5.22 20.60
N ASP A 253 -26.21 -4.75 21.85
CA ASP A 253 -27.33 -3.95 22.39
C ASP A 253 -27.50 -2.58 21.69
N ASN A 254 -26.48 -2.12 20.94
CA ASN A 254 -26.50 -0.86 20.20
C ASN A 254 -26.27 -1.11 18.69
N ASP A 255 -27.32 -1.53 17.98
CA ASP A 255 -27.30 -1.86 16.55
C ASP A 255 -27.92 -0.76 15.65
N GLU A 256 -28.07 0.47 16.17
CA GLU A 256 -28.71 1.58 15.45
C GLU A 256 -27.98 1.90 14.13
N LEU A 257 -26.64 1.91 14.16
CA LEU A 257 -25.82 2.15 12.98
C LEU A 257 -25.97 1.01 11.96
N PHE A 258 -26.06 -0.24 12.43
CA PHE A 258 -26.24 -1.40 11.55
C PHE A 258 -27.58 -1.31 10.81
N LYS A 259 -28.67 -1.02 11.53
CA LYS A 259 -30.01 -0.85 10.95
C LYS A 259 -30.09 0.31 9.94
N LYS A 260 -29.26 1.34 10.12
CA LYS A 260 -29.25 2.55 9.30
C LYS A 260 -28.37 2.42 8.04
N TYR A 261 -27.20 1.82 8.17
CA TYR A 261 -26.16 1.85 7.14
C TYR A 261 -25.92 0.52 6.42
N TRP A 262 -26.29 -0.63 7.01
CA TRP A 262 -26.12 -1.91 6.34
C TRP A 262 -27.28 -2.18 5.36
N PRO A 263 -27.03 -2.66 4.12
CA PRO A 263 -25.75 -3.09 3.55
C PRO A 263 -24.86 -1.94 3.03
N ALA A 264 -23.54 -2.17 3.05
CA ALA A 264 -22.57 -1.22 2.48
C ALA A 264 -22.86 -0.88 1.02
N ASP A 265 -22.80 0.40 0.67
CA ASP A 265 -22.96 0.87 -0.70
C ASP A 265 -21.72 0.58 -1.54
N LEU A 266 -20.52 0.64 -0.93
CA LEU A 266 -19.25 0.39 -1.60
C LEU A 266 -18.19 -0.16 -0.64
N HIS A 267 -17.70 -1.38 -0.91
CA HIS A 267 -16.41 -1.84 -0.42
C HIS A 267 -15.35 -1.55 -1.48
N MET A 268 -14.40 -0.68 -1.17
CA MET A 268 -13.28 -0.39 -2.06
C MET A 268 -12.03 -1.11 -1.56
N ILE A 269 -11.46 -1.96 -2.39
CA ILE A 269 -10.41 -2.90 -2.00
C ILE A 269 -9.36 -3.07 -3.10
N GLY A 270 -8.17 -3.55 -2.73
CA GLY A 270 -7.16 -3.97 -3.69
C GLY A 270 -7.56 -5.27 -4.40
N LYS A 271 -7.11 -5.43 -5.65
CA LYS A 271 -7.39 -6.62 -6.48
C LYS A 271 -7.04 -7.95 -5.82
N GLU A 272 -6.03 -7.97 -4.96
CA GLU A 272 -5.50 -9.16 -4.29
C GLU A 272 -6.47 -9.75 -3.25
N ILE A 273 -7.38 -8.94 -2.71
CA ILE A 273 -8.36 -9.36 -1.71
C ILE A 273 -9.79 -9.42 -2.25
N VAL A 274 -9.99 -9.25 -3.56
CA VAL A 274 -11.32 -9.32 -4.19
C VAL A 274 -11.98 -10.66 -3.91
N ARG A 275 -11.25 -11.77 -4.01
CA ARG A 275 -11.76 -13.12 -3.74
C ARG A 275 -12.47 -13.21 -2.39
N PHE A 276 -11.87 -12.67 -1.34
CA PHE A 276 -12.43 -12.71 0.01
C PHE A 276 -13.72 -11.88 0.11
N HIS A 277 -13.78 -10.74 -0.56
CA HIS A 277 -14.93 -9.84 -0.49
C HIS A 277 -16.06 -10.22 -1.42
N SER A 278 -15.77 -10.85 -2.55
CA SER A 278 -16.78 -11.25 -3.53
C SER A 278 -17.29 -12.67 -3.31
N ILE A 279 -16.46 -13.58 -2.76
CA ILE A 279 -16.86 -14.99 -2.55
C ILE A 279 -17.11 -15.27 -1.08
N TYR A 280 -16.12 -15.05 -0.22
CA TYR A 280 -16.21 -15.52 1.17
C TYR A 280 -17.21 -14.69 1.96
N TRP A 281 -17.07 -13.37 1.88
CA TRP A 281 -17.94 -12.44 2.57
C TRP A 281 -19.41 -12.59 2.19
N PRO A 282 -19.80 -12.65 0.90
CA PRO A 282 -21.20 -12.78 0.54
C PRO A 282 -21.78 -14.13 0.92
N ILE A 283 -20.98 -15.21 0.89
CA ILE A 283 -21.42 -16.52 1.37
C ILE A 283 -21.63 -16.52 2.88
N MET A 284 -20.73 -15.90 3.67
CA MET A 284 -20.93 -15.72 5.11
C MET A 284 -22.20 -14.93 5.40
N LEU A 285 -22.44 -13.83 4.68
CA LEU A 285 -23.67 -13.03 4.81
C LEU A 285 -24.93 -13.82 4.41
N MET A 286 -24.87 -14.63 3.35
CA MET A 286 -25.96 -15.52 2.94
C MET A 286 -26.27 -16.58 4.01
N ALA A 287 -25.25 -17.09 4.71
CA ALA A 287 -25.42 -18.03 5.82
C ALA A 287 -25.97 -17.36 7.08
N LEU A 288 -25.66 -16.09 7.30
CA LEU A 288 -26.22 -15.25 8.37
C LEU A 288 -27.61 -14.67 8.04
N ASP A 289 -28.10 -14.89 6.83
CA ASP A 289 -29.33 -14.31 6.27
C ASP A 289 -29.34 -12.77 6.32
N LEU A 290 -28.20 -12.17 5.94
CA LEU A 290 -28.00 -10.73 5.86
C LEU A 290 -27.99 -10.24 4.42
N PRO A 291 -28.40 -8.98 4.15
CA PRO A 291 -28.28 -8.40 2.83
C PRO A 291 -26.80 -8.25 2.45
N LEU A 292 -26.53 -8.43 1.15
CA LEU A 292 -25.19 -8.31 0.58
C LEU A 292 -24.82 -6.84 0.32
N PRO A 293 -23.52 -6.48 0.33
CA PRO A 293 -23.09 -5.15 -0.09
C PRO A 293 -23.53 -4.86 -1.53
N LYS A 294 -23.79 -3.59 -1.84
CA LYS A 294 -24.31 -3.20 -3.16
C LYS A 294 -23.23 -3.25 -4.24
N LYS A 295 -21.97 -2.94 -3.88
CA LYS A 295 -20.84 -2.90 -4.82
C LYS A 295 -19.52 -3.21 -4.13
N ILE A 296 -18.67 -3.95 -4.82
CA ILE A 296 -17.28 -4.22 -4.49
C ILE A 296 -16.44 -3.69 -5.65
N LEU A 297 -15.50 -2.79 -5.35
CA LEU A 297 -14.56 -2.28 -6.34
C LEU A 297 -13.15 -2.76 -6.02
N GLY A 298 -12.61 -3.61 -6.91
CA GLY A 298 -11.24 -4.12 -6.87
C GLY A 298 -10.30 -3.25 -7.71
N HIS A 299 -9.66 -2.26 -7.11
CA HIS A 299 -8.71 -1.40 -7.82
C HIS A 299 -7.36 -2.11 -8.03
N GLY A 300 -6.58 -1.64 -9.01
CA GLY A 300 -5.23 -2.14 -9.24
C GLY A 300 -4.24 -1.62 -8.20
N TRP A 301 -3.01 -2.12 -8.27
CA TRP A 301 -1.93 -1.69 -7.40
C TRP A 301 -1.35 -0.35 -7.84
N LEU A 302 -0.92 0.44 -6.88
CA LEU A 302 0.11 1.43 -7.12
C LEU A 302 1.46 0.71 -6.99
N VAL A 303 2.26 0.72 -8.05
CA VAL A 303 3.55 0.03 -8.14
C VAL A 303 4.65 1.01 -8.52
N MET A 304 5.89 0.63 -8.31
CA MET A 304 7.06 1.29 -8.86
C MET A 304 7.40 0.70 -10.24
N LYS A 305 8.33 1.32 -10.99
CA LYS A 305 8.80 0.79 -12.29
C LYS A 305 9.36 -0.62 -12.20
N ASP A 306 9.96 -0.97 -11.07
CA ASP A 306 10.57 -2.26 -10.73
C ASP A 306 9.60 -3.22 -10.00
N GLY A 307 8.31 -2.87 -9.91
CA GLY A 307 7.25 -3.72 -9.38
C GLY A 307 6.67 -3.23 -8.05
N LYS A 308 6.12 -4.15 -7.25
CA LYS A 308 5.42 -3.82 -6.00
C LYS A 308 6.33 -3.09 -5.00
N MET A 309 5.81 -2.06 -4.36
CA MET A 309 6.49 -1.36 -3.26
C MET A 309 6.70 -2.29 -2.07
N SER A 310 7.92 -2.32 -1.53
CA SER A 310 8.20 -2.96 -0.23
C SER A 310 9.40 -2.33 0.47
N LYS A 311 9.39 -2.35 1.81
CA LYS A 311 10.54 -1.93 2.62
C LYS A 311 11.80 -2.72 2.26
N SER A 312 11.66 -4.04 2.07
CA SER A 312 12.77 -4.95 1.75
C SER A 312 13.45 -4.64 0.41
N LYS A 313 12.74 -4.06 -0.56
CA LYS A 313 13.29 -3.63 -1.86
C LYS A 313 13.86 -2.22 -1.83
N GLY A 314 13.69 -1.49 -0.73
CA GLY A 314 14.07 -0.08 -0.61
C GLY A 314 13.23 0.89 -1.45
N ASN A 315 12.26 0.40 -2.22
CA ASN A 315 11.50 1.20 -3.20
C ASN A 315 10.17 1.74 -2.66
N ALA A 316 9.92 1.62 -1.35
CA ALA A 316 8.69 2.09 -0.73
C ALA A 316 8.72 3.62 -0.51
N ILE A 317 7.65 4.30 -0.92
CA ILE A 317 7.46 5.73 -0.64
C ILE A 317 6.42 5.88 0.44
N TYR A 318 6.75 6.64 1.48
CA TYR A 318 5.83 6.94 2.57
C TYR A 318 5.08 8.25 2.30
N PRO A 319 3.76 8.32 2.58
CA PRO A 319 3.00 9.54 2.36
C PRO A 319 3.54 10.74 3.15
N SER A 320 4.04 10.51 4.38
CA SER A 320 4.62 11.55 5.22
C SER A 320 5.68 12.35 4.50
N ASP A 321 6.58 11.66 3.81
CA ASP A 321 7.79 12.24 3.21
C ASP A 321 7.43 13.09 2.00
N ILE A 322 6.37 12.71 1.28
CA ILE A 322 5.80 13.50 0.17
C ILE A 322 5.04 14.72 0.70
N ILE A 323 4.20 14.55 1.73
CA ILE A 323 3.37 15.63 2.27
C ILE A 323 4.24 16.75 2.86
N ASP A 324 5.28 16.40 3.61
CA ASP A 324 6.11 17.39 4.31
C ASP A 324 6.85 18.33 3.36
N ARG A 325 7.18 17.87 2.15
CA ARG A 325 7.87 18.67 1.13
C ARG A 325 6.93 19.29 0.10
N TYR A 326 5.92 18.56 -0.35
CA TYR A 326 5.08 18.94 -1.51
C TYR A 326 3.65 19.34 -1.15
N GLY A 327 3.23 19.12 0.10
CA GLY A 327 1.89 19.39 0.58
C GLY A 327 0.88 18.27 0.27
N LEU A 328 -0.20 18.25 1.06
CA LEU A 328 -1.23 17.21 1.02
C LEU A 328 -1.99 17.15 -0.31
N ASP A 329 -2.35 18.32 -0.86
CA ASP A 329 -3.07 18.43 -2.12
C ASP A 329 -2.32 17.78 -3.29
N ALA A 330 -1.00 17.97 -3.37
CA ALA A 330 -0.18 17.42 -4.46
C ALA A 330 -0.23 15.88 -4.46
N LEU A 331 -0.07 15.25 -3.29
CA LEU A 331 -0.18 13.79 -3.15
C LEU A 331 -1.57 13.29 -3.50
N ARG A 332 -2.62 13.90 -2.93
CA ARG A 332 -4.01 13.47 -3.17
C ARG A 332 -4.40 13.65 -4.64
N TYR A 333 -4.01 14.77 -5.24
CA TYR A 333 -4.22 15.03 -6.66
C TYR A 333 -3.57 13.96 -7.53
N TYR A 334 -2.26 13.73 -7.34
CA TYR A 334 -1.51 12.78 -8.14
C TYR A 334 -2.14 11.38 -8.11
N LEU A 335 -2.44 10.90 -6.89
CA LEU A 335 -3.02 9.57 -6.69
C LEU A 335 -4.36 9.40 -7.39
N MET A 336 -5.22 10.42 -7.38
CA MET A 336 -6.53 10.36 -8.02
C MET A 336 -6.51 10.67 -9.52
N ARG A 337 -5.47 11.37 -9.99
CA ARG A 337 -5.34 11.84 -11.38
C ARG A 337 -4.61 10.86 -12.28
N GLU A 338 -3.52 10.29 -11.80
CA GLU A 338 -2.58 9.49 -12.59
C GLU A 338 -3.00 8.01 -12.64
N VAL A 339 -3.64 7.51 -11.59
CA VAL A 339 -3.99 6.09 -11.47
C VAL A 339 -5.43 5.84 -11.96
N PRO A 340 -5.64 5.13 -13.08
CA PRO A 340 -6.96 4.72 -13.49
C PRO A 340 -7.48 3.59 -12.59
N PHE A 341 -8.61 3.81 -11.91
CA PHE A 341 -9.23 2.77 -11.08
C PHE A 341 -9.64 1.56 -11.92
N GLY A 342 -9.17 0.38 -11.51
CA GLY A 342 -9.36 -0.90 -12.19
C GLY A 342 -8.09 -1.49 -12.83
N ASN A 343 -7.08 -0.65 -13.10
CA ASN A 343 -5.76 -1.07 -13.60
C ASN A 343 -4.66 -0.72 -12.58
N ASP A 344 -3.49 -1.33 -12.75
CA ASP A 344 -2.31 -0.95 -11.97
C ASP A 344 -1.78 0.41 -12.46
N GLY A 345 -1.36 1.25 -11.53
CA GLY A 345 -0.70 2.53 -11.79
C GLY A 345 0.77 2.47 -11.41
N VAL A 346 1.63 3.11 -12.19
CA VAL A 346 3.07 3.21 -11.88
C VAL A 346 3.35 4.58 -11.29
N PHE A 347 3.81 4.62 -10.05
CA PHE A 347 4.36 5.83 -9.45
C PHE A 347 5.73 6.11 -10.08
N THR A 348 5.94 7.34 -10.54
CA THR A 348 7.28 7.84 -10.87
C THR A 348 7.49 9.23 -10.27
N PRO A 349 8.69 9.52 -9.74
CA PRO A 349 9.07 10.87 -9.32
C PRO A 349 8.81 11.92 -10.39
N GLU A 350 9.14 11.60 -11.65
CA GLU A 350 8.96 12.52 -12.78
C GLU A 350 7.48 12.87 -12.98
N ALA A 351 6.60 11.86 -13.03
CA ALA A 351 5.17 12.09 -13.22
C ALA A 351 4.57 12.86 -12.04
N PHE A 352 5.02 12.60 -10.81
CA PHE A 352 4.56 13.32 -9.62
C PHE A 352 4.88 14.82 -9.70
N VAL A 353 6.14 15.15 -10.00
CA VAL A 353 6.59 16.55 -10.11
C VAL A 353 5.94 17.23 -11.31
N ASP A 354 5.85 16.55 -12.46
CA ASP A 354 5.21 17.09 -13.66
C ASP A 354 3.72 17.39 -13.44
N ARG A 355 2.97 16.49 -12.79
CA ARG A 355 1.56 16.72 -12.46
C ARG A 355 1.39 17.90 -11.52
N THR A 356 2.25 18.01 -10.50
CA THR A 356 2.21 19.13 -9.56
C THR A 356 2.52 20.45 -10.26
N ASN A 357 3.53 20.47 -11.13
CA ASN A 357 3.92 21.68 -11.84
C ASN A 357 2.92 22.08 -12.93
N TYR A 358 2.57 21.17 -13.84
CA TYR A 358 1.73 21.50 -14.98
C TYR A 358 0.28 21.72 -14.58
N ASP A 359 -0.30 20.79 -13.83
CA ASP A 359 -1.72 20.80 -13.58
C ASP A 359 -2.07 21.77 -12.45
N LEU A 360 -1.40 21.67 -11.29
CA LEU A 360 -1.72 22.47 -10.11
C LEU A 360 -1.11 23.88 -10.15
N ALA A 361 0.21 24.00 -10.32
CA ALA A 361 0.88 25.31 -10.28
C ALA A 361 0.64 26.12 -11.57
N ASN A 362 0.87 25.53 -12.74
CA ASN A 362 0.89 26.26 -14.00
C ASN A 362 -0.48 26.49 -14.64
N ASP A 363 -1.42 25.55 -14.53
CA ASP A 363 -2.76 25.71 -15.14
C ASP A 363 -3.71 26.38 -14.15
N LEU A 364 -4.08 25.69 -13.06
CA LEU A 364 -5.01 26.21 -12.05
C LEU A 364 -4.43 27.41 -11.28
N GLY A 365 -3.23 27.27 -10.73
CA GLY A 365 -2.59 28.31 -9.92
C GLY A 365 -2.41 29.63 -10.69
N ASN A 366 -1.90 29.58 -11.92
CA ASN A 366 -1.77 30.77 -12.75
C ASN A 366 -3.12 31.35 -13.19
N LEU A 367 -4.12 30.52 -13.51
CA LEU A 367 -5.45 31.01 -13.86
C LEU A 367 -6.02 31.88 -12.74
N VAL A 368 -5.93 31.41 -11.50
CA VAL A 368 -6.39 32.15 -10.31
C VAL A 368 -5.59 33.43 -10.14
N ASN A 369 -4.27 33.35 -10.16
CA ASN A 369 -3.40 34.51 -9.94
C ASN A 369 -3.58 35.60 -11.01
N ARG A 370 -3.65 35.22 -12.29
CA ARG A 370 -3.90 36.13 -13.42
C ARG A 370 -5.25 36.82 -13.28
N THR A 371 -6.31 36.04 -12.97
CA THR A 371 -7.67 36.57 -12.85
C THR A 371 -7.77 37.59 -11.72
N ILE A 372 -7.29 37.25 -10.51
CA ILE A 372 -7.31 38.17 -9.36
C ILE A 372 -6.47 39.42 -9.64
N SER A 373 -5.28 39.26 -10.25
CA SER A 373 -4.42 40.39 -10.62
C SER A 373 -5.10 41.33 -11.61
N MET A 374 -5.86 40.81 -12.58
CA MET A 374 -6.61 41.63 -13.53
C MET A 374 -7.81 42.33 -12.88
N ILE A 375 -8.52 41.66 -11.96
CA ILE A 375 -9.60 42.28 -11.18
C ILE A 375 -9.05 43.43 -10.33
N ASN A 376 -7.93 43.21 -9.63
CA ASN A 376 -7.25 44.26 -8.87
C ASN A 376 -6.82 45.43 -9.73
N LYS A 377 -6.28 45.15 -10.93
CA LYS A 377 -5.73 46.18 -11.81
C LYS A 377 -6.80 47.01 -12.53
N TYR A 378 -7.89 46.38 -12.97
CA TYR A 378 -8.88 47.02 -13.85
C TYR A 378 -10.16 47.45 -13.14
N PHE A 379 -10.43 46.89 -11.97
CA PHE A 379 -11.65 47.14 -11.19
C PHE A 379 -11.36 47.42 -9.72
N ASP A 380 -10.12 47.80 -9.38
CA ASP A 380 -9.70 48.12 -8.01
C ASP A 380 -10.04 47.03 -6.98
N GLY A 381 -10.04 45.77 -7.41
CA GLY A 381 -10.34 44.60 -6.60
C GLY A 381 -11.83 44.25 -6.50
N GLU A 382 -12.72 45.06 -7.05
CA GLU A 382 -14.17 44.80 -7.05
C GLU A 382 -14.53 43.86 -8.19
N LEU A 383 -15.11 42.70 -7.86
CA LEU A 383 -15.58 41.77 -8.89
C LEU A 383 -16.85 42.34 -9.56
N PRO A 384 -16.87 42.50 -10.90
CA PRO A 384 -18.08 42.94 -11.59
C PRO A 384 -19.22 41.94 -11.46
N ALA A 385 -20.46 42.44 -11.54
CA ALA A 385 -21.64 41.57 -11.52
C ALA A 385 -21.77 40.76 -12.81
N TYR A 386 -22.24 39.52 -12.69
CA TYR A 386 -22.56 38.69 -13.85
C TYR A 386 -23.72 39.29 -14.65
N ALA A 387 -23.48 39.56 -15.94
CA ALA A 387 -24.43 40.21 -16.84
C ALA A 387 -24.91 39.30 -17.99
N GLY A 388 -24.53 38.02 -17.98
CA GLY A 388 -24.85 37.06 -19.03
C GLY A 388 -23.85 37.06 -20.19
N GLN A 389 -24.28 36.54 -21.34
CA GLN A 389 -23.44 36.33 -22.52
C GLN A 389 -23.36 37.61 -23.35
N LEU A 390 -22.22 38.31 -23.32
CA LEU A 390 -22.03 39.60 -23.99
C LEU A 390 -21.10 39.53 -25.20
N ASN A 391 -20.24 38.50 -25.28
CA ASN A 391 -19.37 38.27 -26.43
C ASN A 391 -19.55 36.86 -27.04
N GLU A 392 -18.94 36.65 -28.21
CA GLU A 392 -19.09 35.41 -28.98
C GLU A 392 -18.51 34.15 -28.31
N PHE A 393 -17.65 34.32 -27.29
CA PHE A 393 -17.00 33.22 -26.57
C PHE A 393 -17.72 32.81 -25.29
N ASP A 394 -18.61 33.65 -24.75
CA ASP A 394 -19.30 33.41 -23.47
C ASP A 394 -20.24 32.21 -23.55
N ALA A 395 -21.15 32.19 -24.52
CA ALA A 395 -22.13 31.10 -24.64
C ALA A 395 -21.47 29.71 -24.86
N PRO A 396 -20.46 29.56 -25.74
CA PRO A 396 -19.70 28.31 -25.84
C PRO A 396 -18.94 27.92 -24.56
N LEU A 397 -18.41 28.91 -23.83
CA LEU A 397 -17.71 28.67 -22.56
C LEU A 397 -18.66 28.14 -21.50
N GLU A 398 -19.78 28.82 -21.26
CA GLU A 398 -20.81 28.42 -20.30
C GLU A 398 -21.35 27.02 -20.59
N ALA A 399 -21.66 26.74 -21.87
CA ALA A 399 -22.16 25.44 -22.30
C ALA A 399 -21.15 24.32 -22.03
N LEU A 400 -19.86 24.55 -22.31
CA LEU A 400 -18.79 23.60 -22.01
C LEU A 400 -18.67 23.37 -20.50
N VAL A 401 -18.68 24.43 -19.70
CA VAL A 401 -18.57 24.31 -18.23
C VAL A 401 -19.72 23.46 -17.67
N GLN A 402 -20.95 23.73 -18.09
CA GLN A 402 -22.13 22.98 -17.66
C GLN A 402 -22.12 21.51 -18.11
N ASP A 403 -21.58 21.23 -19.30
CA ASP A 403 -21.40 19.85 -19.78
C ASP A 403 -20.32 19.11 -18.96
N GLU A 404 -19.21 19.76 -18.65
CA GLU A 404 -18.14 19.18 -17.83
C GLU A 404 -18.58 18.94 -16.37
N VAL A 405 -19.45 19.77 -15.79
CA VAL A 405 -20.06 19.47 -14.47
C VAL A 405 -20.87 18.17 -14.51
N LYS A 406 -21.64 17.92 -15.58
CA LYS A 406 -22.43 16.68 -15.74
C LYS A 406 -21.53 15.46 -15.97
N LYS A 407 -20.46 15.61 -16.74
CA LYS A 407 -19.45 14.56 -16.94
C LYS A 407 -18.73 14.23 -15.65
N TYR A 408 -18.38 15.24 -14.85
CA TYR A 408 -17.81 15.06 -13.51
C TYR A 408 -18.75 14.23 -12.63
N GLU A 409 -20.04 14.60 -12.54
CA GLU A 409 -21.02 13.87 -11.73
C GLU A 409 -21.11 12.41 -12.16
N THR A 410 -21.24 12.18 -13.47
CA THR A 410 -21.31 10.82 -14.05
C THR A 410 -20.04 10.01 -13.74
N ALA A 411 -18.86 10.62 -13.84
CA ALA A 411 -17.60 9.97 -13.54
C ALA A 411 -17.48 9.63 -12.05
N MET A 412 -17.89 10.53 -11.15
CA MET A 412 -17.89 10.30 -9.71
C MET A 412 -18.83 9.17 -9.30
N GLU A 413 -20.06 9.13 -9.82
CA GLU A 413 -21.02 8.05 -9.53
C GLU A 413 -20.50 6.66 -10.00
N ASN A 414 -19.65 6.65 -11.03
CA ASN A 414 -18.99 5.45 -11.54
C ASN A 414 -17.60 5.18 -10.93
N VAL A 415 -17.18 5.96 -9.91
CA VAL A 415 -15.87 5.81 -9.24
C VAL A 415 -14.69 6.00 -10.21
N GLN A 416 -14.85 6.87 -11.22
CA GLN A 416 -13.84 7.20 -12.24
C GLN A 416 -13.16 8.54 -11.91
N PHE A 417 -12.45 8.59 -10.79
CA PHE A 417 -11.84 9.82 -10.25
C PHE A 417 -10.93 10.55 -11.23
N ASN A 418 -10.12 9.82 -12.00
CA ASN A 418 -9.24 10.38 -13.01
C ASN A 418 -10.01 11.12 -14.12
N LYS A 419 -11.17 10.58 -14.55
CA LYS A 419 -12.04 11.22 -15.55
C LYS A 419 -12.79 12.42 -14.97
N ALA A 420 -13.20 12.33 -13.71
CA ALA A 420 -13.81 13.45 -13.00
C ALA A 420 -12.82 14.64 -12.91
N LEU A 421 -11.56 14.39 -12.52
CA LEU A 421 -10.51 15.42 -12.54
C LEU A 421 -10.20 15.93 -13.96
N GLN A 422 -10.24 15.06 -14.97
CA GLN A 422 -10.10 15.50 -16.37
C GLN A 422 -11.19 16.49 -16.79
N ALA A 423 -12.44 16.29 -16.36
CA ALA A 423 -13.53 17.24 -16.62
C ALA A 423 -13.26 18.61 -15.97
N VAL A 424 -12.76 18.62 -14.72
CA VAL A 424 -12.34 19.86 -14.05
C VAL A 424 -11.22 20.54 -14.82
N TRP A 425 -10.19 19.82 -15.24
CA TRP A 425 -9.08 20.42 -15.99
C TRP A 425 -9.50 20.94 -17.36
N THR A 426 -10.49 20.32 -18.01
CA THR A 426 -11.10 20.86 -19.23
C THR A 426 -11.68 22.26 -19.00
N ILE A 427 -12.35 22.50 -17.86
CA ILE A 427 -12.84 23.83 -17.45
C ILE A 427 -11.68 24.81 -17.25
N VAL A 428 -10.64 24.40 -16.52
CA VAL A 428 -9.46 25.23 -16.23
C VAL A 428 -8.74 25.64 -17.51
N SER A 429 -8.36 24.68 -18.35
CA SER A 429 -7.63 24.95 -19.59
C SER A 429 -8.47 25.76 -20.59
N ARG A 430 -9.79 25.51 -20.67
CA ARG A 430 -10.70 26.33 -21.50
C ARG A 430 -10.78 27.78 -21.01
N SER A 431 -10.75 27.99 -19.69
CA SER A 431 -10.76 29.32 -19.07
C SER A 431 -9.45 30.06 -19.32
N ASN A 432 -8.30 29.38 -19.26
CA ASN A 432 -7.02 29.97 -19.68
C ASN A 432 -7.07 30.40 -21.15
N LYS A 433 -7.59 29.54 -22.05
CA LYS A 433 -7.76 29.89 -23.46
C LYS A 433 -8.71 31.09 -23.66
N TYR A 434 -9.75 31.22 -22.84
CA TYR A 434 -10.68 32.33 -22.90
C TYR A 434 -10.00 33.68 -22.59
N ILE A 435 -9.00 33.71 -21.69
CA ILE A 435 -8.16 34.90 -21.48
C ILE A 435 -7.42 35.28 -22.78
N ASP A 436 -6.86 34.29 -23.46
CA ASP A 436 -6.07 34.52 -24.67
C ASP A 436 -6.94 34.95 -25.87
N GLU A 437 -8.18 34.45 -25.96
CA GLU A 437 -9.16 34.83 -26.99
C GLU A 437 -9.74 36.23 -26.77
N THR A 438 -10.05 36.58 -25.51
CA THR A 438 -10.70 37.85 -25.17
C THR A 438 -9.70 39.00 -25.01
N THR A 439 -8.43 38.69 -24.79
CA THR A 439 -7.33 39.66 -24.63
C THR A 439 -7.66 40.82 -23.66
N PRO A 440 -7.91 40.57 -22.36
CA PRO A 440 -8.36 41.60 -21.41
C PRO A 440 -7.51 42.87 -21.38
N TRP A 441 -6.19 42.74 -21.61
CA TRP A 441 -5.26 43.86 -21.68
C TRP A 441 -5.44 44.78 -22.89
N VAL A 442 -6.14 44.32 -23.94
CA VAL A 442 -6.55 45.16 -25.07
C VAL A 442 -7.87 45.85 -24.74
N LEU A 443 -8.85 45.10 -24.23
CA LEU A 443 -10.15 45.66 -23.81
C LEU A 443 -9.97 46.79 -22.78
N ALA A 444 -9.04 46.63 -21.84
CA ALA A 444 -8.73 47.63 -20.81
C ALA A 444 -8.16 48.96 -21.36
N LYS A 445 -7.77 49.04 -22.63
CA LYS A 445 -7.27 50.29 -23.25
C LYS A 445 -8.38 51.12 -23.89
N ASP A 446 -9.59 50.58 -24.02
CA ASP A 446 -10.73 51.24 -24.63
C ASP A 446 -11.89 51.35 -23.63
N GLU A 447 -12.19 52.56 -23.19
CA GLU A 447 -13.27 52.83 -22.23
C GLU A 447 -14.64 52.36 -22.74
N SER A 448 -14.86 52.32 -24.06
CA SER A 448 -16.13 51.81 -24.63
C SER A 448 -16.28 50.29 -24.47
N LYS A 449 -15.19 49.59 -24.12
CA LYS A 449 -15.11 48.14 -23.92
C LYS A 449 -15.08 47.73 -22.45
N LYS A 450 -15.38 48.67 -21.54
CA LYS A 450 -15.37 48.41 -20.10
C LYS A 450 -16.38 47.32 -19.68
N GLU A 451 -17.56 47.29 -20.28
CA GLU A 451 -18.56 46.25 -20.01
C GLU A 451 -18.11 44.87 -20.52
N ASP A 452 -17.51 44.80 -21.70
CA ASP A 452 -16.93 43.56 -22.24
C ASP A 452 -15.83 43.03 -21.31
N LEU A 453 -14.92 43.91 -20.86
CA LEU A 453 -13.87 43.55 -19.91
C LEU A 453 -14.43 43.06 -18.57
N ALA A 454 -15.46 43.74 -18.07
CA ALA A 454 -16.13 43.37 -16.82
C ALA A 454 -16.75 41.96 -16.92
N ASN A 455 -17.38 41.67 -18.07
CA ASN A 455 -17.95 40.36 -18.33
C ASN A 455 -16.89 39.26 -18.36
N VAL A 456 -15.76 39.52 -19.00
CA VAL A 456 -14.64 38.56 -19.05
C VAL A 456 -14.12 38.24 -17.64
N MET A 457 -13.99 39.24 -16.76
CA MET A 457 -13.52 39.02 -15.39
C MET A 457 -14.47 38.14 -14.56
N VAL A 458 -15.79 38.40 -14.65
CA VAL A 458 -16.77 37.62 -13.87
C VAL A 458 -16.93 36.19 -14.38
N HIS A 459 -16.80 35.93 -15.69
CA HIS A 459 -16.78 34.57 -16.24
C HIS A 459 -15.56 33.77 -15.77
N LEU A 460 -14.38 34.40 -15.74
CA LEU A 460 -13.17 33.76 -15.23
C LEU A 460 -13.31 33.41 -13.75
N ALA A 461 -13.83 34.34 -12.94
CA ALA A 461 -14.04 34.12 -11.52
C ALA A 461 -15.11 33.04 -11.26
N GLU A 462 -16.21 33.02 -12.02
CA GLU A 462 -17.25 31.97 -11.92
C GLU A 462 -16.68 30.59 -12.29
N ASN A 463 -15.88 30.49 -13.36
CA ASN A 463 -15.27 29.21 -13.74
C ASN A 463 -14.28 28.71 -12.69
N ILE A 464 -13.48 29.60 -12.11
CA ILE A 464 -12.58 29.28 -11.00
C ILE A 464 -13.38 28.79 -9.79
N ARG A 465 -14.50 29.45 -9.45
CA ARG A 465 -15.38 29.03 -8.35
C ARG A 465 -15.95 27.63 -8.62
N ILE A 466 -16.48 27.39 -9.82
CA ILE A 466 -17.04 26.08 -10.21
C ILE A 466 -15.97 24.99 -10.11
N ALA A 467 -14.79 25.21 -10.69
CA ALA A 467 -13.67 24.26 -10.60
C ALA A 467 -13.28 24.00 -9.13
N SER A 468 -13.24 25.05 -8.30
CA SER A 468 -12.91 24.93 -6.88
C SER A 468 -13.93 24.07 -6.12
N VAL A 469 -15.24 24.24 -6.38
CA VAL A 469 -16.28 23.38 -5.79
C VAL A 469 -16.07 21.91 -6.17
N LEU A 470 -15.82 21.63 -7.45
CA LEU A 470 -15.57 20.28 -7.94
C LEU A 470 -14.30 19.65 -7.36
N LEU A 471 -13.31 20.45 -6.96
CA LEU A 471 -12.06 19.99 -6.36
C LEU A 471 -12.14 19.74 -4.85
N LYS A 472 -13.18 20.22 -4.15
CA LYS A 472 -13.34 20.05 -2.68
C LYS A 472 -13.22 18.60 -2.20
N PRO A 473 -13.73 17.57 -2.91
CA PRO A 473 -13.55 16.18 -2.48
C PRO A 473 -12.09 15.70 -2.56
N TYR A 474 -11.31 16.28 -3.47
CA TYR A 474 -9.94 15.86 -3.78
C TYR A 474 -8.90 16.60 -2.95
N LEU A 475 -9.05 17.91 -2.83
CA LEU A 475 -8.04 18.84 -2.36
C LEU A 475 -8.54 19.54 -1.09
N PRO A 476 -8.04 19.18 0.10
CA PRO A 476 -8.49 19.78 1.35
C PRO A 476 -8.08 21.25 1.54
N PHE A 477 -7.01 21.72 0.86
CA PHE A 477 -6.47 23.07 1.02
C PHE A 477 -6.83 24.01 -0.14
N GLY A 478 -6.49 23.67 -1.38
CA GLY A 478 -6.54 24.56 -2.54
C GLY A 478 -7.88 25.26 -2.77
N PRO A 479 -9.02 24.55 -2.80
CA PRO A 479 -10.33 25.17 -2.90
C PRO A 479 -10.61 26.22 -1.82
N LYS A 480 -10.22 25.97 -0.57
CA LYS A 480 -10.39 26.93 0.54
C LYS A 480 -9.56 28.18 0.29
N GLU A 481 -8.30 28.00 -0.14
CA GLU A 481 -7.42 29.12 -0.46
C GLU A 481 -7.93 29.93 -1.66
N ILE A 482 -8.47 29.27 -2.69
CA ILE A 482 -9.09 29.97 -3.83
C ILE A 482 -10.30 30.79 -3.39
N PHE A 483 -11.22 30.21 -2.62
CA PHE A 483 -12.38 30.96 -2.10
C PHE A 483 -11.93 32.13 -1.22
N ARG A 484 -10.89 31.96 -0.39
CA ARG A 484 -10.31 33.03 0.42
C ARG A 484 -9.73 34.16 -0.43
N GLN A 485 -8.95 33.85 -1.47
CA GLN A 485 -8.36 34.88 -2.34
C GLN A 485 -9.39 35.61 -3.20
N LEU A 486 -10.44 34.92 -3.64
CA LEU A 486 -11.60 35.53 -4.31
C LEU A 486 -12.57 36.22 -3.35
N ASN A 487 -12.40 36.06 -2.03
CA ASN A 487 -13.29 36.57 -1.00
C ASN A 487 -14.76 36.11 -1.14
N ILE A 488 -14.92 34.82 -1.44
CA ILE A 488 -16.22 34.12 -1.47
C ILE A 488 -16.48 33.54 -0.08
N THR A 489 -17.15 34.31 0.78
CA THR A 489 -17.41 33.90 2.18
C THR A 489 -18.76 33.20 2.36
N ASP A 490 -19.70 33.43 1.46
CA ASP A 490 -20.98 32.73 1.42
C ASP A 490 -20.78 31.24 1.09
N GLU A 491 -20.94 30.38 2.11
CA GLU A 491 -20.82 28.93 1.98
C GLU A 491 -21.82 28.34 0.97
N SER A 492 -22.96 29.00 0.72
CA SER A 492 -23.94 28.53 -0.25
C SER A 492 -23.37 28.49 -1.67
N LEU A 493 -22.40 29.35 -1.98
CA LEU A 493 -21.66 29.41 -3.25
C LEU A 493 -20.52 28.39 -3.35
N GLN A 494 -20.28 27.63 -2.29
CA GLN A 494 -19.25 26.60 -2.22
C GLN A 494 -19.86 25.18 -2.25
N THR A 495 -21.15 25.05 -2.58
CA THR A 495 -21.90 23.79 -2.62
C THR A 495 -22.00 23.22 -4.03
N PHE A 496 -22.28 21.92 -4.17
CA PHE A 496 -22.49 21.33 -5.49
C PHE A 496 -23.76 21.87 -6.16
N GLU A 497 -24.80 22.16 -5.37
CA GLU A 497 -26.05 22.75 -5.86
C GLU A 497 -25.80 24.10 -6.54
N SER A 498 -24.84 24.89 -6.03
CA SER A 498 -24.50 26.20 -6.59
C SER A 498 -23.80 26.18 -7.95
N ILE A 499 -23.39 25.01 -8.44
CA ILE A 499 -22.70 24.87 -9.74
C ILE A 499 -23.56 24.16 -10.80
N LEU A 500 -24.77 23.72 -10.42
CA LEU A 500 -25.76 23.16 -11.35
C LEU A 500 -26.34 24.19 -12.32
N THR A 501 -26.18 25.48 -11.98
CA THR A 501 -26.48 26.60 -12.88
C THR A 501 -25.27 27.52 -12.92
N TYR A 502 -25.08 28.17 -14.07
CA TYR A 502 -23.99 29.11 -14.28
C TYR A 502 -24.36 30.53 -13.81
N GLY A 503 -23.37 31.33 -13.43
CA GLY A 503 -23.53 32.75 -13.13
C GLY A 503 -23.95 33.03 -11.69
N ASN A 504 -23.68 32.11 -10.76
CA ASN A 504 -24.06 32.25 -9.36
C ASN A 504 -23.03 33.03 -8.53
N ILE A 505 -21.81 33.27 -9.04
CA ILE A 505 -20.76 33.97 -8.29
C ILE A 505 -21.21 35.32 -7.75
N LYS A 506 -20.90 35.53 -6.47
CA LYS A 506 -20.92 36.81 -5.78
C LYS A 506 -19.73 36.85 -4.84
N VAL A 507 -19.16 38.03 -4.65
CA VAL A 507 -18.01 38.26 -3.79
C VAL A 507 -18.38 39.33 -2.76
N ASP A 508 -17.95 39.13 -1.51
CA ASP A 508 -18.26 40.03 -0.41
C ASP A 508 -17.23 41.16 -0.34
N GLY A 509 -17.37 42.16 -1.21
CA GLY A 509 -16.44 43.28 -1.30
C GLY A 509 -15.33 43.03 -2.33
N LYS A 510 -14.06 43.14 -1.92
CA LYS A 510 -12.92 43.07 -2.83
C LYS A 510 -12.22 41.71 -2.77
N VAL A 511 -11.65 41.27 -3.89
CA VAL A 511 -10.67 40.17 -3.90
C VAL A 511 -9.40 40.59 -3.16
N ILE A 512 -8.54 39.63 -2.81
CA ILE A 512 -7.30 39.93 -2.10
C ILE A 512 -6.37 40.83 -2.94
N GLU A 513 -5.78 41.87 -2.33
CA GLU A 513 -4.93 42.84 -3.05
C GLU A 513 -3.69 42.20 -3.69
N LYS A 514 -3.10 41.19 -3.02
CA LYS A 514 -1.89 40.50 -3.45
C LYS A 514 -2.15 39.00 -3.53
N PRO A 515 -2.53 38.46 -4.70
CA PRO A 515 -2.74 37.03 -4.85
C PRO A 515 -1.42 36.29 -4.65
N ALA A 516 -1.46 35.22 -3.88
CA ALA A 516 -0.31 34.35 -3.61
C ALA A 516 -0.43 33.07 -4.46
N PRO A 517 0.71 32.48 -4.90
CA PRO A 517 0.67 31.16 -5.52
C PRO A 517 0.02 30.14 -4.57
N ILE A 518 -1.00 29.43 -5.05
CA ILE A 518 -1.69 28.39 -4.27
C ILE A 518 -0.79 27.17 -4.13
N TYR A 519 -0.08 26.83 -5.20
CA TYR A 519 0.88 25.73 -5.26
C TYR A 519 2.23 26.27 -5.71
N PRO A 520 3.32 25.96 -4.98
CA PRO A 520 4.66 26.36 -5.40
C PRO A 520 5.06 25.60 -6.66
N ARG A 521 5.81 26.28 -7.54
CA ARG A 521 6.46 25.60 -8.67
C ARG A 521 7.73 24.91 -8.18
N LEU A 522 7.86 23.65 -8.54
CA LEU A 522 8.96 22.76 -8.18
C LEU A 522 10.07 22.79 -9.23
N ASP A 523 11.34 22.69 -8.81
CA ASP A 523 12.43 22.42 -9.74
C ASP A 523 12.43 20.93 -10.13
N THR A 524 12.19 20.64 -11.41
CA THR A 524 12.01 19.25 -11.85
C THR A 524 13.24 18.39 -11.57
N ALA A 525 14.45 18.90 -11.78
CA ALA A 525 15.66 18.09 -11.63
C ALA A 525 15.96 17.83 -10.15
N GLU A 526 15.88 18.86 -9.30
CA GLU A 526 16.11 18.76 -7.86
C GLU A 526 15.09 17.83 -7.20
N GLU A 527 13.80 18.03 -7.50
CA GLU A 527 12.73 17.31 -6.82
C GLU A 527 12.63 15.85 -7.26
N VAL A 528 12.88 15.55 -8.54
CA VAL A 528 13.00 14.16 -9.01
C VAL A 528 14.17 13.46 -8.34
N ALA A 529 15.32 14.13 -8.19
CA ALA A 529 16.47 13.57 -7.49
C ALA A 529 16.17 13.33 -6.01
N HIS A 530 15.46 14.25 -5.35
CA HIS A 530 15.06 14.11 -3.96
C HIS A 530 14.14 12.91 -3.74
N ILE A 531 13.05 12.77 -4.51
CA ILE A 531 12.11 11.65 -4.37
C ILE A 531 12.81 10.33 -4.67
N LYS A 532 13.72 10.28 -5.66
CA LYS A 532 14.55 9.08 -5.89
C LYS A 532 15.42 8.75 -4.69
N GLY A 533 15.97 9.75 -4.01
CA GLY A 533 16.73 9.57 -2.76
C GLY A 533 15.90 9.00 -1.60
N LEU A 534 14.58 9.25 -1.57
CA LEU A 534 13.66 8.61 -0.61
C LEU A 534 13.45 7.12 -0.89
N MET A 535 13.70 6.68 -2.13
CA MET A 535 13.54 5.29 -2.59
C MET A 535 14.84 4.49 -2.57
N THR A 536 15.84 4.99 -1.85
CA THR A 536 17.05 4.22 -1.54
C THR A 536 16.81 3.47 -0.22
N PRO A 537 17.31 2.24 -0.05
CA PRO A 537 17.16 1.52 1.21
C PRO A 537 17.55 2.44 2.37
N SER A 538 16.68 2.55 3.37
CA SER A 538 17.01 3.30 4.57
C SER A 538 18.26 2.68 5.18
N THR A 539 19.37 3.41 5.11
CA THR A 539 20.44 3.32 6.09
C THR A 539 19.82 3.67 7.43
N GLU A 540 19.50 2.65 8.24
CA GLU A 540 19.25 2.85 9.67
C GLU A 540 20.52 3.49 10.30
N GLU A 541 20.29 4.34 11.29
CA GLU A 541 21.26 5.14 12.05
C GLU A 541 22.50 4.35 12.56
N PRO A 542 23.63 5.05 12.81
CA PRO A 542 24.96 4.54 12.52
C PRO A 542 25.37 3.40 13.46
N VAL A 543 25.51 2.22 12.89
CA VAL A 543 26.48 1.25 13.41
C VAL A 543 27.85 1.84 13.11
N GLU A 544 28.70 1.98 14.13
CA GLU A 544 30.08 2.50 14.02
C GLU A 544 30.73 2.07 12.71
N GLU A 545 31.26 3.05 11.96
CA GLU A 545 32.05 2.84 10.75
C GLU A 545 33.03 1.68 10.96
N VAL A 546 32.72 0.54 10.34
CA VAL A 546 33.78 -0.36 9.91
C VAL A 546 34.34 0.32 8.68
N GLU A 547 35.56 0.84 8.77
CA GLU A 547 36.32 1.34 7.63
C GLU A 547 36.05 0.44 6.42
N GLU A 548 35.42 0.99 5.38
CA GLU A 548 35.26 0.29 4.10
C GLU A 548 36.66 -0.14 3.65
N SER A 549 36.92 -1.44 3.68
CA SER A 549 38.16 -1.96 3.11
C SER A 549 38.15 -1.67 1.62
N GLU A 550 39.24 -1.11 1.10
CA GLU A 550 39.41 -0.83 -0.32
C GLU A 550 38.91 -2.00 -1.18
N GLU A 551 37.93 -1.73 -2.06
CA GLU A 551 37.40 -2.74 -2.98
C GLU A 551 38.53 -3.25 -3.88
N ILE A 552 38.76 -4.56 -3.88
CA ILE A 552 39.74 -5.19 -4.76
C ILE A 552 39.09 -5.67 -6.04
N THR A 553 39.84 -5.68 -7.14
CA THR A 553 39.33 -6.19 -8.41
C THR A 553 39.39 -7.72 -8.45
N ILE A 554 38.65 -8.36 -9.37
CA ILE A 554 38.75 -9.81 -9.57
C ILE A 554 40.18 -10.26 -9.92
N ASP A 555 40.98 -9.37 -10.53
CA ASP A 555 42.38 -9.62 -10.82
C ASP A 555 43.21 -9.78 -9.53
N ASP A 556 42.86 -9.07 -8.46
CA ASP A 556 43.52 -9.20 -7.17
C ASP A 556 43.16 -10.52 -6.47
N PHE A 557 41.91 -10.96 -6.57
CA PHE A 557 41.50 -12.28 -6.08
C PHE A 557 42.16 -13.41 -6.89
N SER A 558 42.28 -13.26 -8.21
CA SER A 558 42.91 -14.24 -9.10
C SER A 558 44.39 -14.50 -8.80
N LYS A 559 45.05 -13.56 -8.11
CA LYS A 559 46.44 -13.71 -7.66
C LYS A 559 46.56 -14.64 -6.45
N VAL A 560 45.48 -14.99 -5.78
CA VAL A 560 45.50 -15.84 -4.58
C VAL A 560 45.34 -17.31 -4.98
N GLU A 561 46.31 -18.15 -4.62
CA GLU A 561 46.22 -19.59 -4.86
C GLU A 561 45.56 -20.29 -3.68
N LEU A 562 44.32 -20.74 -3.88
CA LEU A 562 43.55 -21.50 -2.91
C LEU A 562 43.57 -22.98 -3.29
N LYS A 563 43.96 -23.85 -2.35
CA LYS A 563 43.95 -25.31 -2.54
C LYS A 563 43.25 -26.03 -1.40
N VAL A 564 42.62 -27.15 -1.71
CA VAL A 564 42.07 -28.06 -0.70
C VAL A 564 43.18 -28.90 -0.07
N ALA A 565 43.22 -28.99 1.26
CA ALA A 565 44.19 -29.79 2.00
C ALA A 565 43.54 -30.56 3.14
N THR A 566 44.09 -31.71 3.51
CA THR A 566 43.67 -32.43 4.73
C THR A 566 44.59 -32.07 5.89
N VAL A 567 44.02 -31.77 7.05
CA VAL A 567 44.81 -31.62 8.29
C VAL A 567 45.28 -33.00 8.76
N ILE A 568 46.60 -33.21 8.82
CA ILE A 568 47.19 -34.51 9.17
C ILE A 568 47.80 -34.53 10.58
N ASP A 569 48.14 -33.37 11.12
CA ASP A 569 48.65 -33.21 12.49
C ASP A 569 48.33 -31.82 13.01
N ALA A 570 48.08 -31.69 14.30
CA ALA A 570 47.85 -30.41 14.95
C ALA A 570 48.35 -30.43 16.40
N GLY A 571 48.89 -29.30 16.86
CA GLY A 571 49.32 -29.17 18.26
C GLY A 571 49.42 -27.72 18.71
N PRO A 572 49.43 -27.46 20.03
CA PRO A 572 49.54 -26.11 20.56
C PRO A 572 50.93 -25.51 20.31
N VAL A 573 50.99 -24.21 20.02
CA VAL A 573 52.26 -23.48 19.95
C VAL A 573 52.75 -23.11 21.35
N LYS A 574 54.00 -23.45 21.68
CA LYS A 574 54.58 -23.16 23.00
C LYS A 574 54.49 -21.66 23.34
N LYS A 575 53.95 -21.33 24.51
CA LYS A 575 53.74 -19.95 25.00
C LYS A 575 52.78 -19.10 24.15
N ALA A 576 51.88 -19.72 23.39
CA ALA A 576 50.79 -19.03 22.70
C ALA A 576 49.48 -19.83 22.85
N ASP A 577 48.59 -19.34 23.68
CA ASP A 577 47.30 -19.94 24.04
C ASP A 577 46.23 -19.83 22.93
N LYS A 578 46.45 -18.99 21.92
CA LYS A 578 45.53 -18.77 20.78
C LYS A 578 45.94 -19.47 19.49
N LEU A 579 47.10 -20.12 19.44
CA LEU A 579 47.67 -20.63 18.19
C LEU A 579 47.77 -22.16 18.17
N LEU A 580 47.31 -22.77 17.09
CA LEU A 580 47.61 -24.14 16.72
C LEU A 580 48.66 -24.17 15.61
N LYS A 581 49.60 -25.10 15.73
CA LYS A 581 50.55 -25.52 14.71
C LYS A 581 49.95 -26.72 13.99
N ILE A 582 49.64 -26.55 12.72
CA ILE A 582 48.85 -27.50 11.92
C ILE A 582 49.73 -27.96 10.75
N GLN A 583 49.83 -29.26 10.53
CA GLN A 583 50.37 -29.83 9.29
C GLN A 583 49.21 -30.18 8.37
N VAL A 584 49.28 -29.68 7.14
CA VAL A 584 48.31 -29.97 6.10
C VAL A 584 48.96 -30.74 4.96
N ASP A 585 48.21 -31.66 4.37
CA ASP A 585 48.58 -32.45 3.19
C ASP A 585 47.82 -31.93 1.96
N LEU A 586 48.56 -31.40 1.00
CA LEU A 586 48.06 -30.88 -0.27
C LEU A 586 48.10 -31.95 -1.38
N GLY A 587 48.45 -33.19 -1.07
CA GLY A 587 48.58 -34.30 -2.01
C GLY A 587 49.98 -34.40 -2.62
N ASP A 588 50.50 -33.31 -3.17
CA ASP A 588 51.85 -33.21 -3.74
C ASP A 588 52.92 -32.79 -2.72
N GLU A 589 52.53 -32.01 -1.72
CA GLU A 589 53.42 -31.54 -0.65
C GLU A 589 52.71 -31.43 0.70
N LYS A 590 53.50 -31.32 1.77
CA LYS A 590 53.03 -31.05 3.13
C LYS A 590 53.48 -29.69 3.59
N ARG A 591 52.61 -28.95 4.27
CA ARG A 591 52.91 -27.60 4.76
C ARG A 591 52.54 -27.42 6.21
N GLN A 592 53.35 -26.63 6.90
CA GLN A 592 53.07 -26.17 8.25
C GLN A 592 52.34 -24.82 8.21
N ILE A 593 51.21 -24.74 8.91
CA ILE A 593 50.42 -23.52 9.06
C ILE A 593 50.22 -23.26 10.55
N VAL A 594 50.45 -22.03 10.96
CA VAL A 594 50.15 -21.59 12.33
C VAL A 594 48.88 -20.75 12.28
N SER A 595 47.81 -21.22 12.92
CA SER A 595 46.48 -20.61 12.83
C SER A 595 45.89 -20.23 14.19
N GLY A 596 45.13 -19.15 14.23
CA GLY A 596 44.57 -18.51 15.44
C GLY A 596 43.33 -19.17 16.05
N ILE A 597 43.12 -20.47 15.80
CA ILE A 597 41.84 -21.14 16.03
C ILE A 597 41.76 -21.91 17.37
N ALA A 598 42.82 -21.86 18.19
CA ALA A 598 42.95 -22.68 19.41
C ALA A 598 41.89 -22.40 20.50
N LYS A 599 41.17 -21.28 20.41
CA LYS A 599 40.08 -20.94 21.36
C LYS A 599 38.79 -21.70 21.11
N GLN A 600 38.58 -22.18 19.88
CA GLN A 600 37.33 -22.79 19.45
C GLN A 600 37.50 -24.23 18.97
N TYR A 601 38.72 -24.60 18.62
CA TYR A 601 39.07 -25.94 18.18
C TYR A 601 40.25 -26.47 18.98
N THR A 602 40.12 -27.72 19.43
CA THR A 602 41.23 -28.53 19.91
C THR A 602 41.92 -29.21 18.73
N PRO A 603 43.19 -29.66 18.86
CA PRO A 603 43.86 -30.43 17.82
C PRO A 603 43.04 -31.62 17.30
N GLU A 604 42.35 -32.33 18.19
CA GLU A 604 41.55 -33.50 17.88
C GLU A 604 40.33 -33.15 17.01
N ASP A 605 39.78 -31.94 17.15
CA ASP A 605 38.60 -31.49 16.39
C ASP A 605 38.90 -31.22 14.91
N ILE A 606 40.17 -31.07 14.54
CA ILE A 606 40.56 -30.63 13.20
C ILE A 606 41.37 -31.65 12.42
N ILE A 607 42.03 -32.60 13.09
CA ILE A 607 42.74 -33.69 12.40
C ILE A 607 41.75 -34.51 11.57
N GLY A 608 42.09 -34.74 10.30
CA GLY A 608 41.26 -35.43 9.31
C GLY A 608 40.34 -34.52 8.50
N LYS A 609 40.07 -33.28 8.93
CA LYS A 609 39.21 -32.36 8.17
C LYS A 609 39.88 -31.87 6.89
N LYS A 610 39.11 -31.78 5.81
CA LYS A 610 39.50 -31.07 4.59
C LYS A 610 39.18 -29.59 4.70
N VAL A 611 40.18 -28.74 4.46
CA VAL A 611 40.12 -27.28 4.60
C VAL A 611 40.65 -26.60 3.35
N ILE A 612 40.31 -25.31 3.20
CA ILE A 612 40.86 -24.47 2.13
C ILE A 612 42.10 -23.74 2.68
N VAL A 613 43.19 -23.82 1.92
CA VAL A 613 44.50 -23.26 2.26
C VAL A 613 44.94 -22.27 1.19
N VAL A 614 45.36 -21.08 1.59
CA VAL A 614 46.11 -20.16 0.74
C VAL A 614 47.57 -20.60 0.65
N THR A 615 48.03 -20.99 -0.55
CA THR A 615 49.34 -21.62 -0.75
C THR A 615 50.42 -20.69 -1.30
N ASN A 616 50.10 -19.53 -1.84
CA ASN A 616 51.09 -18.61 -2.42
C ASN A 616 51.41 -17.39 -1.54
N LEU A 617 51.07 -17.44 -0.26
CA LEU A 617 51.54 -16.46 0.71
C LEU A 617 53.03 -16.65 1.02
N LYS A 618 53.75 -15.54 1.15
CA LYS A 618 55.14 -15.55 1.63
C LYS A 618 55.19 -16.15 3.04
N PRO A 619 56.04 -17.16 3.31
CA PRO A 619 56.14 -17.74 4.65
C PRO A 619 56.53 -16.70 5.72
N VAL A 620 55.87 -16.77 6.88
CA VAL A 620 56.09 -15.86 8.00
C VAL A 620 56.40 -16.64 9.28
N LYS A 621 57.22 -16.08 10.18
CA LYS A 621 57.44 -16.66 11.51
C LYS A 621 56.45 -16.08 12.51
N LEU A 622 55.60 -16.94 13.07
CA LEU A 622 54.64 -16.59 14.12
C LEU A 622 55.06 -17.25 15.42
N ARG A 623 55.40 -16.45 16.44
CA ARG A 623 55.82 -16.92 17.78
C ARG A 623 56.95 -17.96 17.74
N GLY A 624 57.84 -17.86 16.75
CA GLY A 624 59.00 -18.75 16.57
C GLY A 624 58.77 -19.93 15.62
N GLU A 625 57.52 -20.22 15.25
CA GLU A 625 57.15 -21.27 14.31
C GLU A 625 56.95 -20.70 12.89
N LEU A 626 57.33 -21.46 11.87
CA LEU A 626 57.15 -21.04 10.47
C LEU A 626 55.71 -21.36 10.01
N SER A 627 55.00 -20.39 9.45
CA SER A 627 53.71 -20.56 8.77
C SER A 627 53.89 -20.37 7.27
N GLN A 628 53.58 -21.39 6.48
CA GLN A 628 53.81 -21.47 5.03
C GLN A 628 52.50 -21.38 4.23
N GLY A 629 51.45 -20.83 4.83
CA GLY A 629 50.13 -20.66 4.26
C GLY A 629 49.15 -20.12 5.29
N MET A 630 47.88 -20.05 4.90
CA MET A 630 46.77 -19.63 5.76
C MET A 630 45.58 -20.55 5.53
N ILE A 631 44.93 -21.02 6.60
CA ILE A 631 43.67 -21.75 6.51
C ILE A 631 42.52 -20.75 6.63
N LEU A 632 41.47 -20.92 5.83
CA LEU A 632 40.32 -20.03 5.84
C LEU A 632 39.31 -20.40 6.94
N SER A 633 38.81 -19.37 7.63
CA SER A 633 37.78 -19.46 8.66
C SER A 633 36.83 -18.28 8.55
N ALA A 634 35.54 -18.48 8.83
CA ALA A 634 34.54 -17.43 8.90
C ALA A 634 34.40 -16.90 10.34
N GLU A 635 34.29 -15.58 10.53
CA GLU A 635 34.12 -14.95 11.86
C GLU A 635 32.86 -14.09 11.90
N LYS A 636 32.04 -14.25 12.95
CA LYS A 636 30.90 -13.36 13.28
C LYS A 636 30.89 -13.10 14.78
N GLY A 637 31.16 -11.86 15.18
CA GLY A 637 31.28 -11.48 16.59
C GLY A 637 32.46 -12.19 17.27
N LYS A 638 32.21 -13.04 18.27
CA LYS A 638 33.27 -13.82 18.97
C LYS A 638 33.39 -15.27 18.48
N GLN A 639 32.61 -15.67 17.47
CA GLN A 639 32.55 -17.03 16.94
C GLN A 639 33.35 -17.14 15.64
N LEU A 640 34.19 -18.16 15.52
CA LEU A 640 35.14 -18.41 14.44
C LEU A 640 34.97 -19.86 13.97
N THR A 641 34.44 -20.04 12.78
CA THR A 641 34.13 -21.35 12.22
C THR A 641 35.13 -21.69 11.12
N LEU A 642 35.80 -22.84 11.25
CA LEU A 642 36.70 -23.37 10.23
C LEU A 642 35.90 -23.73 8.96
N ILE A 643 36.35 -23.26 7.79
CA ILE A 643 35.69 -23.58 6.53
C ILE A 643 36.19 -24.97 6.07
N SER A 644 35.30 -25.95 6.17
CA SER A 644 35.54 -27.31 5.68
C SER A 644 34.88 -27.55 4.33
N VAL A 645 35.48 -28.41 3.51
CA VAL A 645 34.93 -28.85 2.22
C VAL A 645 34.48 -30.32 2.27
N PRO A 646 33.57 -30.76 1.38
CA PRO A 646 33.13 -32.16 1.35
C PRO A 646 34.28 -33.15 1.13
N ASP A 647 34.17 -34.34 1.74
CA ASP A 647 35.22 -35.36 1.72
C ASP A 647 35.58 -35.90 0.32
N GLY A 648 34.68 -35.73 -0.65
CA GLY A 648 34.87 -36.18 -2.03
C GLY A 648 35.86 -35.36 -2.87
N ILE A 649 36.38 -34.23 -2.36
CA ILE A 649 37.32 -33.37 -3.11
C ILE A 649 38.77 -33.82 -2.85
N GLU A 650 39.55 -34.06 -3.90
CA GLU A 650 40.95 -34.50 -3.78
C GLU A 650 41.87 -33.41 -3.21
N ASN A 651 42.90 -33.81 -2.45
CA ASN A 651 43.89 -32.87 -1.92
C ASN A 651 44.69 -32.27 -3.09
N GLY A 652 44.94 -30.96 -3.01
CA GLY A 652 45.61 -30.19 -4.06
C GLY A 652 44.68 -29.59 -5.10
N SER A 653 43.37 -29.89 -5.04
CA SER A 653 42.36 -29.27 -5.91
C SER A 653 42.37 -27.76 -5.76
N ILE A 654 42.40 -27.04 -6.89
CA ILE A 654 42.40 -25.57 -6.93
C ILE A 654 40.98 -25.07 -6.72
N VAL A 655 40.80 -24.19 -5.73
CA VAL A 655 39.55 -23.45 -5.50
C VAL A 655 39.63 -22.15 -6.30
N LYS A 656 38.63 -21.87 -7.13
CA LYS A 656 38.57 -20.69 -8.02
C LYS A 656 37.33 -19.87 -7.76
#